data_AF-A0A378IMG7-F1
#
_entry.id   AF-A0A378IMG7-F1
#
_cell.length_a   1.000
_cell.length_b   1.000
_cell.length_c   1.000
_cell.angle_alpha   90.00
_cell.angle_beta   90.00
_cell.angle_gamma   90.00
#
_symmetry.space_group_name_H-M   'P 1'
#
loop_
_entity.id
_entity.type
_entity.pdbx_description
1 polymer ?
#
loop_
_entity_poly.entity_id
_entity_poly.type
_entity_poly.pdbx_seq_one_letter_code
_entity_poly.pdbx_strand_id
1 'polypeptide(L)'
;MPQVKIEAVQAFKANSLPKNANQFHLNCPDEVLKNFKTLLTGSSILGSKFYNPYTKKTERFPKKAEELTGRHLQMLARNESSNVTGAMITNLYERMLSDNQIAQLRALVKATNTAGIVTVHAYGGYYSKNKKFPIPQQMIVVDQAGLQWQADFRNTGGMLFYPKDPNDKHLPAGYAAWQRDSFKAIYGSDRPISPSGNSNVVHWNGIEGVLDFDLVSNAIAAEFIQAWSAVAAQSNQLKLTANETGVAFKFLKAGMGFFASGLSTNVKPDLEHARLKGILKALQGIAALPEAERQAAIGKIKRLELPFSGSIQGNLPKPLGFDDTLTQIGEIVGKLGLEWGGTPSDDAFAPRQNINNKNYVVACTNCGDPHAMTGNEGGYSSVDAAMASNASLDVLNAAYNPHMQLRTIPLSAPPIKNAAPHAEITSSISLEKAPDESSNEIIEPQLIPESSALNKATAASSQTSSTSSSSHGFFNPPQTGRHESVMPLSPHVAEVVKIFITNAAPQLGWARLLELDGSFVKLDDHYIEIGTSNTSGNKGLATPSYELDVVDSALVLLDKKNKDLAGQWQEVSGQDKTEAVYKIMTKLPKESVHAYFLVHVLQQLKGIADKSPTPLVNAMETMDIFADPGMPADASISLNPKSQQPFIKVGNVKIELTASGRDLKMESVDGKALSPADKHKAVHEISDNLMVLKEAFSAVKFFESENELPATGPGFG
;
A
#
# COMPACT_ATOMS: atom_id res chain seq x y z
N MET A 1 -24.12 -26.81 12.28
CA MET A 1 -23.81 -26.89 10.84
C MET A 1 -22.86 -25.76 10.54
N PRO A 2 -21.87 -25.94 9.66
CA PRO A 2 -21.01 -24.85 9.26
C PRO A 2 -21.85 -23.72 8.65
N GLN A 3 -21.54 -22.47 8.99
CA GLN A 3 -22.25 -21.28 8.54
C GLN A 3 -21.24 -20.26 8.00
N VAL A 4 -21.39 -19.89 6.72
CA VAL A 4 -20.59 -18.80 6.17
C VAL A 4 -20.91 -17.52 6.91
N LYS A 5 -19.86 -16.80 7.32
CA LYS A 5 -20.00 -15.51 7.98
C LYS A 5 -19.85 -14.42 6.94
N ILE A 6 -20.87 -13.56 6.80
CA ILE A 6 -20.73 -12.34 6.02
C ILE A 6 -20.22 -11.24 6.93
N GLU A 7 -19.10 -10.61 6.57
CA GLU A 7 -18.53 -9.52 7.35
C GLU A 7 -19.20 -8.18 7.04
N ALA A 8 -19.33 -7.33 8.07
CA ALA A 8 -19.82 -5.97 7.91
C ALA A 8 -18.68 -5.04 7.51
N VAL A 9 -18.99 -3.99 6.74
CA VAL A 9 -18.00 -2.94 6.43
C VAL A 9 -18.04 -1.88 7.52
N GLN A 10 -16.87 -1.35 7.88
CA GLN A 10 -16.75 -0.39 8.98
C GLN A 10 -17.48 0.94 8.70
N ALA A 11 -17.52 1.39 7.44
CA ALA A 11 -18.21 2.62 7.06
C ALA A 11 -19.74 2.47 6.89
N PHE A 12 -20.32 1.31 7.19
CA PHE A 12 -21.76 1.08 7.01
C PHE A 12 -22.59 2.02 7.91
N LYS A 13 -23.50 2.79 7.31
CA LYS A 13 -24.30 3.81 8.03
C LYS A 13 -25.81 3.66 7.82
N ALA A 14 -26.23 2.88 6.83
CA ALA A 14 -27.63 2.80 6.45
C ALA A 14 -28.50 2.06 7.48
N ASN A 15 -29.63 2.66 7.82
CA ASN A 15 -30.64 2.06 8.69
C ASN A 15 -31.74 1.32 7.89
N SER A 16 -31.88 1.61 6.60
CA SER A 16 -32.89 1.03 5.71
C SER A 16 -32.51 1.21 4.24
N LEU A 17 -32.91 0.28 3.37
CA LEU A 17 -32.70 0.40 1.93
C LEU A 17 -33.48 1.61 1.39
N PRO A 18 -32.87 2.47 0.56
CA PRO A 18 -33.60 3.59 -0.01
C PRO A 18 -34.60 3.12 -1.08
N LYS A 19 -35.63 3.93 -1.34
CA LYS A 19 -36.69 3.60 -2.31
C LYS A 19 -36.16 3.35 -3.73
N ASN A 20 -35.01 3.93 -4.07
CA ASN A 20 -34.35 3.78 -5.37
C ASN A 20 -33.24 2.72 -5.37
N ALA A 21 -33.23 1.77 -4.42
CA ALA A 21 -32.23 0.69 -4.38
C ALA A 21 -32.16 -0.15 -5.67
N ASN A 22 -33.22 -0.17 -6.46
CA ASN A 22 -33.29 -0.81 -7.77
C ASN A 22 -32.64 -0.02 -8.92
N GLN A 23 -32.12 1.19 -8.68
CA GLN A 23 -31.40 2.00 -9.68
C GLN A 23 -29.89 1.73 -9.68
N PHE A 24 -29.43 0.84 -8.79
CA PHE A 24 -28.04 0.41 -8.69
C PHE A 24 -27.87 -0.86 -9.53
N HIS A 25 -26.77 -0.91 -10.27
CA HIS A 25 -26.49 -1.99 -11.19
C HIS A 25 -25.27 -2.76 -10.74
N LEU A 26 -25.32 -4.08 -10.89
CA LEU A 26 -24.15 -4.93 -10.87
C LEU A 26 -23.87 -5.40 -12.29
N ASN A 27 -22.75 -4.94 -12.84
CA ASN A 27 -22.31 -5.32 -14.16
C ASN A 27 -21.42 -6.56 -14.06
N CYS A 28 -21.80 -7.64 -14.73
CA CYS A 28 -21.08 -8.92 -14.68
C CYS A 28 -21.11 -9.57 -16.07
N PRO A 29 -19.95 -9.87 -16.70
CA PRO A 29 -19.91 -10.57 -17.96
C PRO A 29 -20.47 -11.99 -17.87
N ASP A 30 -21.17 -12.45 -18.92
CA ASP A 30 -21.79 -13.78 -18.95
C ASP A 30 -20.78 -14.91 -18.78
N GLU A 31 -19.61 -14.81 -19.43
CA GLU A 31 -18.55 -15.82 -19.29
C GLU A 31 -17.99 -15.85 -17.87
N VAL A 32 -17.85 -14.71 -17.19
CA VAL A 32 -17.43 -14.63 -15.79
C VAL A 32 -18.46 -15.29 -14.89
N LEU A 33 -19.76 -15.01 -15.12
CA LEU A 33 -20.86 -15.65 -14.40
C LEU A 33 -20.87 -17.17 -14.62
N LYS A 34 -20.67 -17.63 -15.86
CA LYS A 34 -20.58 -19.05 -16.20
C LYS A 34 -19.40 -19.74 -15.52
N ASN A 35 -18.23 -19.11 -15.50
CA ASN A 35 -17.05 -19.61 -14.78
C ASN A 35 -17.30 -19.67 -13.28
N PHE A 36 -17.95 -18.66 -12.70
CA PHE A 36 -18.36 -18.67 -11.29
C PHE A 36 -19.31 -19.84 -10.96
N LYS A 37 -20.34 -20.06 -11.79
CA LYS A 37 -21.27 -21.18 -11.63
C LYS A 37 -20.55 -22.53 -11.71
N THR A 38 -19.65 -22.67 -12.67
CA THR A 38 -18.85 -23.89 -12.86
C THR A 38 -17.95 -24.14 -11.64
N LEU A 39 -17.27 -23.10 -11.14
CA LEU A 39 -16.38 -23.16 -9.98
C LEU A 39 -17.06 -23.67 -8.71
N LEU A 40 -18.32 -23.28 -8.51
CA LEU A 40 -19.10 -23.66 -7.33
C LEU A 40 -19.96 -24.92 -7.54
N THR A 41 -19.94 -25.53 -8.73
CA THR A 41 -20.68 -26.77 -8.98
C THR A 41 -20.18 -27.87 -8.05
N GLY A 42 -21.09 -28.47 -7.28
CA GLY A 42 -20.77 -29.51 -6.30
C GLY A 42 -20.08 -29.00 -5.02
N SER A 43 -19.86 -27.69 -4.88
CA SER A 43 -19.34 -27.11 -3.64
C SER A 43 -20.39 -27.17 -2.52
N SER A 44 -19.92 -27.44 -1.30
CA SER A 44 -20.76 -27.43 -0.09
C SER A 44 -21.35 -26.06 0.24
N ILE A 45 -20.83 -24.97 -0.36
CA ILE A 45 -21.40 -23.63 -0.22
C ILE A 45 -22.84 -23.55 -0.73
N LEU A 46 -23.20 -24.37 -1.71
CA LEU A 46 -24.54 -24.38 -2.31
C LEU A 46 -25.57 -24.84 -1.28
N GLY A 47 -26.64 -24.06 -1.14
CA GLY A 47 -27.67 -24.29 -0.15
C GLY A 47 -27.21 -24.03 1.29
N SER A 48 -25.99 -23.56 1.55
CA SER A 48 -25.55 -23.23 2.91
C SER A 48 -26.28 -21.99 3.45
N LYS A 49 -26.45 -21.94 4.78
CA LYS A 49 -26.98 -20.77 5.47
C LYS A 49 -25.84 -19.80 5.76
N PHE A 50 -26.15 -18.51 5.79
CA PHE A 50 -25.23 -17.47 6.25
C PHE A 50 -25.99 -16.40 7.04
N TYR A 51 -25.32 -15.75 7.97
CA TYR A 51 -25.89 -14.61 8.68
C TYR A 51 -25.53 -13.33 7.91
N ASN A 52 -26.53 -12.55 7.51
CA ASN A 52 -26.33 -11.27 6.86
C ASN A 52 -26.33 -10.16 7.93
N PRO A 53 -25.17 -9.53 8.23
CA PRO A 53 -25.07 -8.53 9.30
C PRO A 53 -25.86 -7.26 8.98
N TYR A 54 -26.10 -6.95 7.71
CA TYR A 54 -26.81 -5.74 7.29
C TYR A 54 -28.33 -5.87 7.44
N THR A 55 -28.88 -7.05 7.14
CA THR A 55 -30.33 -7.31 7.26
C THR A 55 -30.70 -7.94 8.60
N LYS A 56 -29.71 -8.38 9.39
CA LYS A 56 -29.85 -9.14 10.64
C LYS A 56 -30.68 -10.40 10.48
N LYS A 57 -30.62 -11.02 9.30
CA LYS A 57 -31.37 -12.23 8.95
C LYS A 57 -30.42 -13.35 8.57
N THR A 58 -30.84 -14.58 8.84
CA THR A 58 -30.20 -15.75 8.25
C THR A 58 -30.76 -15.94 6.85
N GLU A 59 -29.89 -15.89 5.86
CA GLU A 59 -30.19 -16.12 4.46
C GLU A 59 -29.57 -17.45 4.02
N ARG A 60 -29.86 -17.85 2.77
CA ARG A 60 -29.33 -19.09 2.20
C ARG A 60 -28.81 -18.83 0.79
N PHE A 61 -27.65 -19.38 0.47
CA PHE A 61 -27.20 -19.43 -0.91
C PHE A 61 -28.11 -20.36 -1.74
N PRO A 62 -28.24 -20.14 -3.06
CA PRO A 62 -29.00 -21.03 -3.92
C PRO A 62 -28.53 -22.47 -3.81
N LYS A 63 -29.47 -23.42 -3.95
CA LYS A 63 -29.16 -24.86 -3.84
C LYS A 63 -28.45 -25.41 -5.06
N LYS A 64 -28.61 -24.73 -6.21
CA LYS A 64 -28.05 -25.15 -7.48
C LYS A 64 -27.18 -24.04 -8.07
N ALA A 65 -26.10 -24.43 -8.75
CA ALA A 65 -25.14 -23.47 -9.27
C ALA A 65 -25.76 -22.54 -10.34
N GLU A 66 -26.69 -23.04 -11.15
CA GLU A 66 -27.36 -22.27 -12.19
C GLU A 66 -28.17 -21.07 -11.67
N GLU A 67 -28.59 -21.11 -10.41
CA GLU A 67 -29.33 -20.06 -9.71
C GLU A 67 -28.40 -18.96 -9.14
N LEU A 68 -27.07 -19.18 -9.15
CA LEU A 68 -26.12 -18.17 -8.74
C LEU A 68 -26.14 -16.98 -9.71
N THR A 69 -25.81 -15.82 -9.17
CA THR A 69 -25.83 -14.52 -9.87
C THR A 69 -24.57 -13.75 -9.53
N GLY A 70 -24.26 -12.69 -10.28
CA GLY A 70 -23.13 -11.81 -9.95
C GLY A 70 -23.19 -11.28 -8.51
N ARG A 71 -24.39 -11.10 -7.94
CA ARG A 71 -24.55 -10.66 -6.55
C ARG A 71 -23.89 -11.64 -5.59
N HIS A 72 -24.12 -12.94 -5.80
CA HIS A 72 -23.51 -13.99 -5.00
C HIS A 72 -21.98 -14.02 -5.16
N LEU A 73 -21.46 -13.73 -6.36
CA LEU A 73 -20.02 -13.60 -6.59
C LEU A 73 -19.43 -12.44 -5.78
N GLN A 74 -20.04 -11.25 -5.82
CA GLN A 74 -19.59 -10.10 -5.02
C GLN A 74 -19.62 -10.41 -3.52
N MET A 75 -20.71 -11.00 -3.02
CA MET A 75 -20.86 -11.36 -1.60
C MET A 75 -19.81 -12.37 -1.14
N LEU A 76 -19.49 -13.36 -1.97
CA LEU A 76 -18.52 -14.39 -1.62
C LEU A 76 -17.08 -13.92 -1.81
N ALA A 77 -16.78 -13.15 -2.85
CA ALA A 77 -15.41 -12.72 -3.12
C ALA A 77 -14.96 -11.60 -2.17
N ARG A 78 -15.85 -10.64 -1.88
CA ARG A 78 -15.56 -9.43 -1.11
C ARG A 78 -16.09 -9.50 0.32
N ASN A 79 -15.75 -10.57 1.01
CA ASN A 79 -16.34 -10.93 2.29
C ASN A 79 -15.48 -10.62 3.52
N GLU A 80 -14.42 -9.82 3.38
CA GLU A 80 -13.55 -9.44 4.49
C GLU A 80 -13.97 -8.09 5.09
N SER A 81 -13.94 -7.98 6.43
CA SER A 81 -14.30 -6.75 7.16
C SER A 81 -13.31 -5.61 6.93
N SER A 82 -12.04 -5.96 6.71
CA SER A 82 -10.96 -5.09 6.29
C SER A 82 -9.85 -5.93 5.68
N ASN A 83 -9.23 -5.43 4.61
CA ASN A 83 -8.05 -6.06 4.04
C ASN A 83 -7.06 -5.02 3.51
N VAL A 84 -5.97 -4.86 4.27
CA VAL A 84 -4.85 -3.98 3.90
C VAL A 84 -3.62 -4.79 3.45
N THR A 85 -3.53 -6.06 3.84
CA THR A 85 -2.33 -6.88 3.61
C THR A 85 -2.41 -7.70 2.33
N GLY A 86 -3.62 -7.93 1.80
CA GLY A 86 -3.87 -8.85 0.69
C GLY A 86 -3.73 -10.31 1.09
N ALA A 87 -3.67 -10.60 2.40
CA ALA A 87 -3.72 -11.96 2.89
C ALA A 87 -5.16 -12.48 2.79
N MET A 88 -5.32 -13.70 2.29
CA MET A 88 -6.64 -14.30 2.12
C MET A 88 -7.14 -14.94 3.41
N ILE A 89 -8.25 -14.42 3.95
CA ILE A 89 -8.89 -14.96 5.14
C ILE A 89 -9.82 -16.13 4.75
N THR A 90 -9.30 -17.37 4.81
CA THR A 90 -10.02 -18.57 4.34
C THR A 90 -10.99 -19.16 5.35
N ASN A 91 -10.83 -18.86 6.64
CA ASN A 91 -11.69 -19.38 7.70
C ASN A 91 -13.13 -18.83 7.67
N LEU A 92 -13.38 -17.70 6.99
CA LEU A 92 -14.72 -17.11 6.80
C LEU A 92 -15.71 -18.03 6.09
N TYR A 93 -15.19 -19.01 5.34
CA TYR A 93 -15.99 -19.97 4.59
C TYR A 93 -16.08 -21.33 5.30
N GLU A 94 -15.54 -21.47 6.51
CA GLU A 94 -15.60 -22.70 7.33
C GLU A 94 -15.27 -23.99 6.56
N ARG A 95 -14.24 -23.93 5.70
CA ARG A 95 -13.80 -25.02 4.79
C ARG A 95 -14.83 -25.45 3.73
N MET A 96 -15.91 -24.70 3.57
CA MET A 96 -16.91 -24.96 2.53
C MET A 96 -16.41 -24.64 1.12
N LEU A 97 -15.39 -23.78 1.05
CA LEU A 97 -14.59 -23.49 -0.12
C LEU A 97 -13.13 -23.82 0.17
N SER A 98 -12.43 -24.37 -0.81
CA SER A 98 -10.98 -24.51 -0.77
C SER A 98 -10.29 -23.16 -0.99
N ASP A 99 -9.05 -23.01 -0.54
CA ASP A 99 -8.25 -21.80 -0.77
C ASP A 99 -8.15 -21.44 -2.25
N ASN A 100 -8.04 -22.44 -3.13
CA ASN A 100 -8.03 -22.20 -4.58
C ASN A 100 -9.37 -21.67 -5.09
N GLN A 101 -10.50 -22.19 -4.60
CA GLN A 101 -11.81 -21.65 -4.95
C GLN A 101 -11.96 -20.20 -4.49
N ILE A 102 -11.52 -19.88 -3.27
CA ILE A 102 -11.59 -18.51 -2.73
C ILE A 102 -10.72 -17.57 -3.57
N ALA A 103 -9.50 -17.98 -3.91
CA ALA A 103 -8.61 -17.20 -4.77
C ALA A 103 -9.19 -16.98 -6.18
N GLN A 104 -9.81 -18.00 -6.78
CA GLN A 104 -10.48 -17.85 -8.08
C GLN A 104 -11.71 -16.94 -8.01
N LEU A 105 -12.50 -16.97 -6.92
CA LEU A 105 -13.61 -16.02 -6.71
C LEU A 105 -13.12 -14.56 -6.69
N ARG A 106 -12.01 -14.30 -6.01
CA ARG A 106 -11.37 -12.97 -5.93
C ARG A 106 -10.81 -12.51 -7.28
N ALA A 107 -10.32 -13.45 -8.08
CA ALA A 107 -9.94 -13.16 -9.44
C ALA A 107 -11.19 -12.82 -10.29
N LEU A 108 -12.25 -13.62 -10.22
CA LEU A 108 -13.48 -13.41 -11.01
C LEU A 108 -14.19 -12.09 -10.69
N VAL A 109 -14.27 -11.68 -9.42
CA VAL A 109 -14.97 -10.44 -9.02
C VAL A 109 -14.31 -9.19 -9.62
N LYS A 110 -13.03 -9.27 -9.99
CA LYS A 110 -12.29 -8.21 -10.67
C LYS A 110 -12.91 -7.78 -12.00
N ALA A 111 -13.57 -8.72 -12.68
CA ALA A 111 -14.26 -8.49 -13.95
C ALA A 111 -15.70 -8.03 -13.76
N THR A 112 -16.07 -7.59 -12.56
CA THR A 112 -17.40 -7.07 -12.23
C THR A 112 -17.28 -5.71 -11.56
N ASN A 113 -18.32 -4.89 -11.67
CA ASN A 113 -18.41 -3.64 -10.91
C ASN A 113 -19.85 -3.36 -10.48
N THR A 114 -20.02 -2.66 -9.36
CA THR A 114 -21.31 -2.06 -9.01
C THR A 114 -21.30 -0.59 -9.33
N ALA A 115 -22.40 -0.07 -9.85
CA ALA A 115 -22.51 1.34 -10.22
C ALA A 115 -23.88 1.91 -9.86
N GLY A 116 -23.91 3.18 -9.48
CA GLY A 116 -25.15 3.87 -9.14
C GLY A 116 -24.97 5.36 -8.95
N ILE A 117 -26.10 6.07 -8.93
CA ILE A 117 -26.15 7.49 -8.57
C ILE A 117 -26.28 7.58 -7.05
N VAL A 118 -25.29 8.18 -6.40
CA VAL A 118 -25.20 8.32 -4.94
C VAL A 118 -25.33 9.78 -4.53
N THR A 119 -25.68 10.00 -3.27
CA THR A 119 -25.64 11.32 -2.65
C THR A 119 -24.30 11.52 -1.95
N VAL A 120 -23.63 12.62 -2.28
CA VAL A 120 -22.32 12.98 -1.76
C VAL A 120 -22.44 14.24 -0.90
N HIS A 121 -22.00 14.14 0.34
CA HIS A 121 -22.15 15.19 1.35
C HIS A 121 -20.87 16.02 1.54
N ALA A 122 -19.72 15.48 1.16
CA ALA A 122 -18.42 16.12 1.31
C ALA A 122 -17.41 15.62 0.27
N TYR A 123 -16.25 16.25 0.23
CA TYR A 123 -15.10 15.82 -0.57
C TYR A 123 -13.79 16.12 0.19
N GLY A 124 -12.69 15.50 -0.21
CA GLY A 124 -11.42 15.54 0.52
C GLY A 124 -11.40 14.61 1.74
N GLY A 125 -10.46 14.87 2.65
CA GLY A 125 -10.22 14.08 3.87
C GLY A 125 -8.99 13.17 3.76
N TYR A 126 -8.72 12.62 2.57
CA TYR A 126 -7.46 11.92 2.29
C TYR A 126 -6.42 12.92 1.76
N TYR A 127 -5.32 13.10 2.50
CA TYR A 127 -4.26 14.12 2.28
C TYR A 127 -4.72 15.58 2.14
N SER A 128 -5.99 15.85 2.39
CA SER A 128 -6.62 17.16 2.21
C SER A 128 -7.67 17.38 3.28
N LYS A 129 -7.98 18.64 3.58
CA LYS A 129 -9.07 18.97 4.51
C LYS A 129 -10.39 18.49 3.93
N ASN A 130 -11.21 17.82 4.75
CA ASN A 130 -12.58 17.51 4.40
C ASN A 130 -13.38 18.82 4.23
N LYS A 131 -14.11 18.92 3.12
CA LYS A 131 -14.99 20.05 2.81
C LYS A 131 -16.40 19.52 2.56
N LYS A 132 -17.36 19.98 3.36
CA LYS A 132 -18.78 19.67 3.16
C LYS A 132 -19.34 20.45 1.97
N PHE A 133 -20.22 19.81 1.21
CA PHE A 133 -21.04 20.52 0.25
C PHE A 133 -22.14 21.30 0.99
N PRO A 134 -22.42 22.56 0.63
CA PRO A 134 -23.56 23.29 1.18
C PRO A 134 -24.88 22.59 0.90
N ILE A 135 -25.00 21.98 -0.28
CA ILE A 135 -26.11 21.14 -0.71
C ILE A 135 -25.52 19.81 -1.18
N PRO A 136 -25.95 18.66 -0.64
CA PRO A 136 -25.47 17.36 -1.10
C PRO A 136 -25.62 17.21 -2.63
N GLN A 137 -24.58 16.68 -3.27
CA GLN A 137 -24.50 16.56 -4.72
C GLN A 137 -24.87 15.13 -5.15
N GLN A 138 -25.46 14.99 -6.33
CA GLN A 138 -25.59 13.68 -6.97
C GLN A 138 -24.34 13.39 -7.79
N MET A 139 -23.78 12.20 -7.62
CA MET A 139 -22.61 11.74 -8.37
C MET A 139 -22.80 10.29 -8.77
N ILE A 140 -22.12 9.85 -9.84
CA ILE A 140 -22.05 8.43 -10.18
C ILE A 140 -20.82 7.83 -9.48
N VAL A 141 -21.00 6.73 -8.78
CA VAL A 141 -19.89 5.94 -8.25
C VAL A 141 -19.87 4.58 -8.91
N VAL A 142 -18.69 4.14 -9.32
CA VAL A 142 -18.40 2.79 -9.79
C VAL A 142 -17.46 2.13 -8.79
N ASP A 143 -17.97 1.15 -8.05
CA ASP A 143 -17.15 0.31 -7.18
C ASP A 143 -16.61 -0.88 -8.00
N GLN A 144 -15.30 -0.87 -8.19
CA GLN A 144 -14.55 -1.83 -8.99
C GLN A 144 -13.26 -2.20 -8.25
N ALA A 145 -12.98 -3.50 -8.12
CA ALA A 145 -11.71 -3.96 -7.58
C ALA A 145 -10.55 -3.61 -8.52
N GLY A 146 -9.34 -3.34 -8.01
CA GLY A 146 -8.13 -3.05 -8.81
C GLY A 146 -7.19 -4.24 -9.04
N LEU A 147 -6.16 -4.08 -9.89
CA LEU A 147 -5.03 -5.04 -9.97
C LEU A 147 -4.18 -4.96 -8.71
N GLN A 148 -3.76 -6.07 -8.13
CA GLN A 148 -3.03 -6.06 -6.86
C GLN A 148 -1.80 -6.97 -6.90
N TRP A 149 -0.72 -6.56 -6.23
CA TRP A 149 0.51 -7.31 -5.95
C TRP A 149 0.82 -7.22 -4.44
N GLN A 150 0.03 -7.94 -3.65
CA GLN A 150 0.13 -7.97 -2.18
C GLN A 150 0.75 -9.27 -1.66
N ALA A 151 0.56 -9.62 -0.39
CA ALA A 151 1.22 -10.76 0.27
C ALA A 151 0.88 -12.13 -0.35
N ASP A 152 -0.40 -12.43 -0.63
CA ASP A 152 -0.77 -13.67 -1.32
C ASP A 152 -0.52 -13.52 -2.83
N PHE A 153 0.27 -14.44 -3.40
CA PHE A 153 0.58 -14.47 -4.84
C PHE A 153 -0.66 -14.76 -5.70
N ARG A 154 -1.70 -15.41 -5.15
CA ARG A 154 -2.95 -15.71 -5.86
C ARG A 154 -3.91 -14.51 -5.88
N ASN A 155 -3.41 -13.39 -6.38
CA ASN A 155 -4.17 -12.15 -6.57
C ASN A 155 -4.14 -11.71 -8.04
N THR A 156 -4.85 -10.65 -8.39
CA THR A 156 -5.03 -10.26 -9.80
C THR A 156 -3.72 -9.90 -10.52
N GLY A 157 -2.73 -9.36 -9.81
CA GLY A 157 -1.40 -9.09 -10.37
C GLY A 157 -0.56 -10.34 -10.58
N GLY A 158 -0.77 -11.39 -9.78
CA GLY A 158 -0.06 -12.66 -9.93
C GLY A 158 -0.34 -13.39 -11.24
N MET A 159 -1.51 -13.18 -11.84
CA MET A 159 -1.78 -13.71 -13.20
C MET A 159 -0.84 -13.13 -14.27
N LEU A 160 -0.21 -11.99 -13.99
CA LEU A 160 0.64 -11.22 -14.91
C LEU A 160 2.14 -11.36 -14.59
N PHE A 161 2.47 -12.10 -13.51
CA PHE A 161 3.83 -12.36 -13.03
C PHE A 161 4.31 -13.75 -13.46
N TYR A 162 5.54 -13.86 -13.92
CA TYR A 162 6.19 -15.10 -14.34
C TYR A 162 7.35 -15.39 -13.39
N PRO A 163 7.18 -16.24 -12.37
CA PRO A 163 8.28 -16.55 -11.45
C PRO A 163 9.43 -17.21 -12.21
N LYS A 164 10.67 -16.86 -11.84
CA LYS A 164 11.88 -17.47 -12.44
C LYS A 164 11.96 -18.96 -12.12
N ASP A 165 11.63 -19.32 -10.88
CA ASP A 165 11.40 -20.70 -10.47
C ASP A 165 9.89 -20.91 -10.19
N PRO A 166 9.15 -21.58 -11.10
CA PRO A 166 7.73 -21.86 -10.88
C PRO A 166 7.48 -22.86 -9.74
N ASN A 167 8.52 -23.51 -9.21
CA ASN A 167 8.46 -24.43 -8.08
C ASN A 167 9.03 -23.82 -6.79
N ASP A 168 9.26 -22.50 -6.75
CA ASP A 168 9.72 -21.84 -5.52
C ASP A 168 8.78 -22.18 -4.36
N LYS A 169 9.35 -22.67 -3.25
CA LYS A 169 8.60 -23.14 -2.07
C LYS A 169 7.73 -22.07 -1.42
N HIS A 170 7.98 -20.79 -1.68
CA HIS A 170 7.19 -19.68 -1.17
C HIS A 170 5.97 -19.38 -2.06
N LEU A 171 5.89 -19.95 -3.27
CA LEU A 171 4.69 -19.88 -4.09
C LEU A 171 3.61 -20.83 -3.54
N PRO A 172 2.32 -20.44 -3.60
CA PRO A 172 1.23 -21.31 -3.22
C PRO A 172 1.20 -22.60 -4.04
N ALA A 173 0.83 -23.72 -3.41
CA ALA A 173 0.66 -24.99 -4.11
C ALA A 173 -0.34 -24.85 -5.27
N GLY A 174 0.05 -25.31 -6.46
CA GLY A 174 -0.77 -25.21 -7.67
C GLY A 174 -0.82 -23.81 -8.30
N TYR A 175 0.08 -22.89 -7.93
CA TYR A 175 0.10 -21.51 -8.43
C TYR A 175 0.01 -21.40 -9.96
N ALA A 176 0.80 -22.16 -10.72
CA ALA A 176 0.77 -22.12 -12.18
C ALA A 176 -0.59 -22.56 -12.78
N ALA A 177 -1.25 -23.55 -12.17
CA ALA A 177 -2.58 -23.97 -12.58
C ALA A 177 -3.61 -22.87 -12.26
N TRP A 178 -3.55 -22.31 -11.06
CA TRP A 178 -4.39 -21.18 -10.66
C TRP A 178 -4.22 -19.98 -11.59
N GLN A 179 -3.00 -19.63 -11.99
CA GLN A 179 -2.72 -18.53 -12.93
C GLN A 179 -3.40 -18.76 -14.27
N ARG A 180 -3.20 -19.93 -14.88
CA ARG A 180 -3.78 -20.30 -16.17
C ARG A 180 -5.31 -20.26 -16.12
N ASP A 181 -5.89 -20.90 -15.12
CA ASP A 181 -7.34 -21.09 -15.02
C ASP A 181 -8.04 -19.75 -14.72
N SER A 182 -7.48 -18.95 -13.80
CA SER A 182 -8.03 -17.63 -13.46
C SER A 182 -7.89 -16.64 -14.61
N PHE A 183 -6.74 -16.62 -15.30
CA PHE A 183 -6.52 -15.75 -16.45
C PHE A 183 -7.54 -16.05 -17.56
N LYS A 184 -7.72 -17.33 -17.89
CA LYS A 184 -8.72 -17.76 -18.88
C LYS A 184 -10.14 -17.39 -18.46
N ALA A 185 -10.47 -17.57 -17.19
CA ALA A 185 -11.81 -17.30 -16.69
C ALA A 185 -12.19 -15.81 -16.74
N ILE A 186 -11.21 -14.92 -16.62
CA ILE A 186 -11.39 -13.45 -16.62
C ILE A 186 -11.25 -12.84 -18.02
N TYR A 187 -10.27 -13.29 -18.81
CA TYR A 187 -9.94 -12.67 -20.10
C TYR A 187 -10.45 -13.48 -21.29
N GLY A 188 -10.96 -14.70 -21.09
CA GLY A 188 -11.52 -15.55 -22.13
C GLY A 188 -10.48 -16.21 -23.03
N SER A 189 -9.19 -15.96 -22.82
CA SER A 189 -8.08 -16.51 -23.60
C SER A 189 -7.08 -17.24 -22.71
N ASP A 190 -6.32 -18.17 -23.28
CA ASP A 190 -5.24 -18.81 -22.55
C ASP A 190 -4.14 -17.80 -22.19
N ARG A 191 -3.56 -17.96 -20.99
CA ARG A 191 -2.42 -17.16 -20.56
C ARG A 191 -1.21 -17.48 -21.45
N PRO A 192 -0.46 -16.48 -21.93
CA PRO A 192 0.79 -16.75 -22.66
C PRO A 192 1.77 -17.60 -21.83
N ILE A 193 2.49 -18.49 -22.51
CA ILE A 193 3.48 -19.37 -21.87
C ILE A 193 4.70 -18.57 -21.43
N SER A 194 5.05 -17.52 -22.16
CA SER A 194 6.20 -16.65 -21.90
C SER A 194 5.75 -15.18 -21.87
N PRO A 195 6.42 -14.34 -21.07
CA PRO A 195 6.14 -12.90 -21.04
C PRO A 195 6.46 -12.26 -22.39
N SER A 196 5.80 -11.13 -22.69
CA SER A 196 6.10 -10.31 -23.85
C SER A 196 7.50 -9.67 -23.76
N GLY A 197 7.97 -9.10 -24.87
CA GLY A 197 9.22 -8.32 -24.91
C GLY A 197 9.18 -7.04 -24.09
N ASN A 198 8.00 -6.55 -23.71
CA ASN A 198 7.82 -5.40 -22.82
C ASN A 198 7.60 -5.89 -21.38
N SER A 199 8.67 -6.37 -20.76
CA SER A 199 8.65 -6.94 -19.43
C SER A 199 9.93 -6.61 -18.66
N ASN A 200 9.84 -6.53 -17.32
CA ASN A 200 10.99 -6.30 -16.44
C ASN A 200 11.13 -7.41 -15.41
N VAL A 201 12.38 -7.69 -15.02
CA VAL A 201 12.67 -8.51 -13.85
C VAL A 201 12.28 -7.73 -12.60
N VAL A 202 11.51 -8.37 -11.74
CA VAL A 202 11.00 -7.80 -10.48
C VAL A 202 11.19 -8.80 -9.35
N HIS A 203 11.22 -8.28 -8.12
CA HIS A 203 11.10 -9.10 -6.92
C HIS A 203 9.75 -8.81 -6.30
N TRP A 204 8.92 -9.84 -6.15
CA TRP A 204 7.64 -9.74 -5.49
C TRP A 204 7.64 -10.59 -4.22
N ASN A 205 7.57 -9.94 -3.05
CA ASN A 205 7.69 -10.58 -1.74
C ASN A 205 8.91 -11.53 -1.65
N GLY A 206 10.04 -11.10 -2.21
CA GLY A 206 11.29 -11.87 -2.22
C GLY A 206 11.45 -12.89 -3.36
N ILE A 207 10.39 -13.16 -4.14
CA ILE A 207 10.47 -14.08 -5.29
C ILE A 207 10.87 -13.29 -6.55
N GLU A 208 11.98 -13.69 -7.16
CA GLU A 208 12.44 -13.17 -8.45
C GLU A 208 11.55 -13.70 -9.59
N GLY A 209 11.14 -12.82 -10.49
CA GLY A 209 10.45 -13.20 -11.71
C GLY A 209 10.31 -12.04 -12.67
N VAL A 210 9.45 -12.19 -13.67
CA VAL A 210 9.24 -11.22 -14.73
C VAL A 210 7.79 -10.73 -14.69
N LEU A 211 7.60 -9.41 -14.72
CA LEU A 211 6.27 -8.80 -14.83
C LEU A 211 6.03 -8.35 -16.28
N ASP A 212 4.94 -8.81 -16.88
CA ASP A 212 4.58 -8.51 -18.27
C ASP A 212 3.70 -7.25 -18.36
N PHE A 213 4.27 -6.13 -18.82
CA PHE A 213 3.56 -4.86 -18.86
C PHE A 213 2.55 -4.75 -19.99
N ASP A 214 2.66 -5.55 -21.06
CA ASP A 214 1.62 -5.60 -22.10
C ASP A 214 0.37 -6.29 -21.56
N LEU A 215 0.54 -7.38 -20.81
CA LEU A 215 -0.58 -8.03 -20.12
C LEU A 215 -1.19 -7.13 -19.04
N VAL A 216 -0.39 -6.38 -18.28
CA VAL A 216 -0.90 -5.33 -17.37
C VAL A 216 -1.69 -4.27 -18.13
N SER A 217 -1.17 -3.76 -19.25
CA SER A 217 -1.86 -2.77 -20.08
C SER A 217 -3.19 -3.32 -20.61
N ASN A 218 -3.23 -4.58 -21.04
CA ASN A 218 -4.44 -5.24 -21.52
C ASN A 218 -5.48 -5.42 -20.42
N ALA A 219 -5.05 -5.84 -19.23
CA ALA A 219 -5.92 -5.96 -18.07
C ALA A 219 -6.54 -4.59 -17.72
N ILE A 220 -5.73 -3.54 -17.64
CA ILE A 220 -6.21 -2.18 -17.38
C ILE A 220 -7.14 -1.67 -18.48
N ALA A 221 -6.90 -2.01 -19.75
CA ALA A 221 -7.81 -1.65 -20.84
C ALA A 221 -9.21 -2.26 -20.62
N ALA A 222 -9.28 -3.55 -20.26
CA ALA A 222 -10.55 -4.22 -19.95
C ALA A 222 -11.26 -3.55 -18.76
N GLU A 223 -10.51 -3.22 -17.71
CA GLU A 223 -11.00 -2.51 -16.53
C GLU A 223 -11.55 -1.12 -16.82
N PHE A 224 -10.84 -0.36 -17.66
CA PHE A 224 -11.27 0.96 -18.07
C PHE A 224 -12.56 0.89 -18.87
N ILE A 225 -12.66 -0.03 -19.84
CA ILE A 225 -13.90 -0.22 -20.62
C ILE A 225 -15.08 -0.64 -19.73
N GLN A 226 -14.85 -1.51 -18.75
CA GLN A 226 -15.90 -1.91 -17.80
C GLN A 226 -16.41 -0.71 -16.98
N ALA A 227 -15.51 0.11 -16.45
CA ALA A 227 -15.88 1.31 -15.70
C ALA A 227 -16.56 2.35 -16.60
N TRP A 228 -16.00 2.60 -17.79
CA TRP A 228 -16.54 3.52 -18.79
C TRP A 228 -17.97 3.14 -19.18
N SER A 229 -18.21 1.86 -19.50
CA SER A 229 -19.53 1.37 -19.89
C SER A 229 -20.54 1.50 -18.74
N ALA A 230 -20.10 1.25 -17.50
CA ALA A 230 -20.95 1.44 -16.32
C ALA A 230 -21.34 2.92 -16.14
N VAL A 231 -20.40 3.85 -16.30
CA VAL A 231 -20.68 5.30 -16.25
C VAL A 231 -21.59 5.73 -17.39
N ALA A 232 -21.30 5.33 -18.62
CA ALA A 232 -22.11 5.67 -19.79
C ALA A 232 -23.57 5.23 -19.58
N ALA A 233 -23.78 3.99 -19.15
CA ALA A 233 -25.11 3.47 -18.88
C ALA A 233 -25.80 4.14 -17.69
N GLN A 234 -25.08 4.42 -16.59
CA GLN A 234 -25.65 5.11 -15.43
C GLN A 234 -25.98 6.58 -15.74
N SER A 235 -25.19 7.21 -16.61
CA SER A 235 -25.41 8.60 -17.03
C SER A 235 -26.73 8.79 -17.78
N ASN A 236 -27.22 7.76 -18.46
CA ASN A 236 -28.53 7.80 -19.12
C ASN A 236 -29.68 7.95 -18.12
N GLN A 237 -29.49 7.54 -16.86
CA GLN A 237 -30.47 7.67 -15.79
C GLN A 237 -30.40 9.04 -15.07
N LEU A 238 -29.34 9.82 -15.30
CA LEU A 238 -29.23 11.17 -14.75
C LEU A 238 -30.18 12.14 -15.46
N LYS A 239 -30.91 12.92 -14.66
CA LYS A 239 -31.62 14.11 -15.11
C LYS A 239 -30.70 15.31 -14.92
N LEU A 240 -30.00 15.70 -15.97
CA LEU A 240 -29.14 16.88 -15.95
C LEU A 240 -30.01 18.14 -15.77
N THR A 241 -29.56 19.06 -14.93
CA THR A 241 -30.14 20.39 -14.81
C THR A 241 -29.80 21.25 -16.03
N ALA A 242 -30.50 22.38 -16.20
CA ALA A 242 -30.25 23.30 -17.32
C ALA A 242 -28.80 23.83 -17.40
N ASN A 243 -28.08 23.81 -16.28
CA ASN A 243 -26.72 24.33 -16.17
C ASN A 243 -25.64 23.23 -16.28
N GLU A 244 -26.03 21.95 -16.38
CA GLU A 244 -25.12 20.81 -16.47
C GLU A 244 -24.95 20.34 -17.92
N THR A 245 -23.71 20.27 -18.37
CA THR A 245 -23.37 19.95 -19.77
C THR A 245 -23.16 18.45 -20.00
N GLY A 246 -22.93 17.68 -18.94
CA GLY A 246 -22.72 16.23 -19.03
C GLY A 246 -22.03 15.67 -17.80
N VAL A 247 -21.36 14.53 -17.99
CA VAL A 247 -20.61 13.83 -16.94
C VAL A 247 -19.11 14.02 -17.12
N ALA A 248 -18.43 14.35 -16.02
CA ALA A 248 -16.97 14.31 -15.90
C ALA A 248 -16.56 12.99 -15.24
N PHE A 249 -16.02 12.06 -16.03
CA PHE A 249 -15.58 10.76 -15.55
C PHE A 249 -14.15 10.83 -15.04
N LYS A 250 -13.97 10.53 -13.75
CA LYS A 250 -12.68 10.39 -13.07
C LYS A 250 -12.34 8.91 -12.92
N PHE A 251 -11.35 8.44 -13.67
CA PHE A 251 -10.85 7.07 -13.53
C PHE A 251 -9.64 7.05 -12.60
N LEU A 252 -9.87 6.60 -11.36
CA LEU A 252 -8.86 6.58 -10.30
C LEU A 252 -7.84 5.44 -10.49
N LYS A 253 -6.79 5.42 -9.67
CA LYS A 253 -5.73 4.40 -9.68
C LYS A 253 -6.06 3.22 -8.76
N ALA A 254 -7.06 2.42 -9.13
CA ALA A 254 -7.40 1.22 -8.36
C ALA A 254 -6.22 0.23 -8.37
N GLY A 255 -5.77 -0.21 -7.18
CA GLY A 255 -4.81 -1.31 -7.07
C GLY A 255 -3.32 -1.02 -7.34
N MET A 256 -2.97 0.09 -7.97
CA MET A 256 -1.59 0.34 -8.42
C MET A 256 -0.72 1.21 -7.48
N GLY A 257 -1.27 1.60 -6.33
CA GLY A 257 -0.58 2.35 -5.28
C GLY A 257 -0.24 1.47 -4.08
N PHE A 258 -1.07 1.59 -3.03
CA PHE A 258 -0.97 0.80 -1.79
C PHE A 258 -0.90 -0.71 -2.06
N PHE A 259 -1.64 -1.21 -3.05
CA PHE A 259 -1.73 -2.63 -3.36
C PHE A 259 -0.61 -3.16 -4.28
N ALA A 260 0.41 -2.36 -4.60
CA ALA A 260 1.67 -2.82 -5.19
C ALA A 260 2.80 -2.90 -4.15
N SER A 261 2.45 -3.10 -2.86
CA SER A 261 3.39 -3.13 -1.73
C SER A 261 4.38 -4.29 -1.78
N GLY A 262 4.01 -5.40 -2.42
CA GLY A 262 4.90 -6.55 -2.57
C GLY A 262 6.00 -6.34 -3.62
N LEU A 263 5.86 -5.34 -4.50
CA LEU A 263 6.84 -5.02 -5.54
C LEU A 263 7.82 -3.94 -5.09
N SER A 264 9.04 -4.01 -5.60
CA SER A 264 10.06 -2.99 -5.38
C SER A 264 9.63 -1.62 -5.94
N THR A 265 10.04 -0.55 -5.26
CA THR A 265 9.60 0.83 -5.56
C THR A 265 9.96 1.30 -6.97
N ASN A 266 11.06 0.79 -7.53
CA ASN A 266 11.54 1.08 -8.89
C ASN A 266 10.63 0.55 -10.01
N VAL A 267 9.71 -0.38 -9.74
CA VAL A 267 8.78 -0.96 -10.74
C VAL A 267 7.51 -0.11 -10.88
N LYS A 268 7.17 0.69 -9.85
CA LYS A 268 5.95 1.52 -9.83
C LYS A 268 5.85 2.52 -10.99
N PRO A 269 6.94 3.18 -11.44
CA PRO A 269 6.95 3.98 -12.67
C PRO A 269 6.45 3.23 -13.91
N ASP A 270 6.94 2.01 -14.13
CA ASP A 270 6.60 1.18 -15.30
C ASP A 270 5.16 0.67 -15.22
N LEU A 271 4.71 0.31 -14.02
CA LEU A 271 3.30 -0.03 -13.77
C LEU A 271 2.38 1.14 -14.12
N GLU A 272 2.70 2.35 -13.67
CA GLU A 272 1.91 3.53 -14.04
C GLU A 272 1.92 3.75 -15.55
N HIS A 273 3.04 3.56 -16.23
CA HIS A 273 3.09 3.67 -17.68
C HIS A 273 2.20 2.62 -18.37
N ALA A 274 2.26 1.36 -17.92
CA ALA A 274 1.40 0.28 -18.40
C ALA A 274 -0.09 0.60 -18.20
N ARG A 275 -0.45 1.20 -17.06
CA ARG A 275 -1.82 1.68 -16.81
C ARG A 275 -2.26 2.69 -17.87
N LEU A 276 -1.43 3.70 -18.13
CA LEU A 276 -1.73 4.74 -19.12
C LEU A 276 -1.83 4.15 -20.53
N LYS A 277 -0.95 3.22 -20.90
CA LYS A 277 -1.04 2.47 -22.17
C LYS A 277 -2.34 1.69 -22.27
N GLY A 278 -2.78 1.04 -21.19
CA GLY A 278 -4.07 0.35 -21.14
C GLY A 278 -5.27 1.28 -21.36
N ILE A 279 -5.27 2.44 -20.73
CA ILE A 279 -6.30 3.48 -20.92
C ILE A 279 -6.30 3.99 -22.36
N LEU A 280 -5.12 4.29 -22.90
CA LEU A 280 -4.97 4.71 -24.30
C LEU A 280 -5.53 3.66 -25.26
N LYS A 281 -5.18 2.38 -25.06
CA LYS A 281 -5.68 1.26 -25.87
C LYS A 281 -7.20 1.16 -25.83
N ALA A 282 -7.79 1.32 -24.65
CA ALA A 282 -9.25 1.32 -24.48
C ALA A 282 -9.92 2.50 -25.24
N LEU A 283 -9.38 3.70 -25.11
CA LEU A 283 -9.89 4.90 -25.80
C LEU A 283 -9.76 4.79 -27.33
N GLN A 284 -8.65 4.25 -27.83
CA GLN A 284 -8.47 3.94 -29.24
C GLN A 284 -9.51 2.92 -29.73
N GLY A 285 -9.83 1.91 -28.91
CA GLY A 285 -10.90 0.95 -29.18
C GLY A 285 -12.28 1.63 -29.32
N ILE A 286 -12.61 2.54 -28.40
CA ILE A 286 -13.86 3.34 -28.48
C ILE A 286 -13.86 4.24 -29.73
N ALA A 287 -12.74 4.88 -30.04
CA ALA A 287 -12.61 5.75 -31.20
C ALA A 287 -12.77 5.00 -32.53
N ALA A 288 -12.35 3.74 -32.59
CA ALA A 288 -12.45 2.90 -33.78
C ALA A 288 -13.88 2.39 -34.06
N LEU A 289 -14.82 2.53 -33.12
CA LEU A 289 -16.22 2.13 -33.32
C LEU A 289 -16.90 2.98 -34.41
N PRO A 290 -17.89 2.44 -35.15
CA PRO A 290 -18.76 3.24 -36.00
C PRO A 290 -19.42 4.40 -35.24
N GLU A 291 -19.69 5.53 -35.88
CA GLU A 291 -20.17 6.76 -35.21
C GLU A 291 -21.36 6.52 -34.26
N ALA A 292 -22.39 5.78 -34.71
CA ALA A 292 -23.55 5.51 -33.88
C ALA A 292 -23.22 4.67 -32.62
N GLU A 293 -22.38 3.63 -32.78
CA GLU A 293 -21.92 2.79 -31.68
C GLU A 293 -20.99 3.54 -30.74
N ARG A 294 -20.12 4.39 -31.30
CA ARG A 294 -19.21 5.27 -30.56
C ARG A 294 -19.99 6.25 -29.68
N GLN A 295 -21.01 6.92 -30.22
CA GLN A 295 -21.84 7.83 -29.43
C GLN A 295 -22.62 7.09 -28.34
N ALA A 296 -23.13 5.89 -28.63
CA ALA A 296 -23.77 5.05 -27.62
C ALA A 296 -22.80 4.63 -26.50
N ALA A 297 -21.56 4.28 -26.86
CA ALA A 297 -20.51 3.92 -25.90
C ALA A 297 -20.06 5.11 -25.05
N ILE A 298 -20.03 6.32 -25.60
CA ILE A 298 -19.70 7.56 -24.86
C ILE A 298 -20.85 7.96 -23.91
N GLY A 299 -22.11 7.83 -24.35
CA GLY A 299 -23.27 8.26 -23.58
C GLY A 299 -23.22 9.76 -23.27
N LYS A 300 -23.43 10.14 -22.00
CA LYS A 300 -23.33 11.55 -21.55
C LYS A 300 -21.96 11.93 -21.01
N ILE A 301 -20.93 11.10 -21.19
CA ILE A 301 -19.56 11.45 -20.79
C ILE A 301 -19.11 12.60 -21.72
N LYS A 302 -18.63 13.69 -21.12
CA LYS A 302 -18.16 14.89 -21.83
C LYS A 302 -16.75 15.32 -21.41
N ARG A 303 -16.24 14.74 -20.33
CA ARG A 303 -14.91 15.02 -19.82
C ARG A 303 -14.32 13.76 -19.20
N LEU A 304 -13.05 13.48 -19.51
CA LEU A 304 -12.26 12.43 -18.87
C LEU A 304 -11.17 13.07 -18.03
N GLU A 305 -11.03 12.59 -16.80
CA GLU A 305 -9.93 12.96 -15.91
C GLU A 305 -9.25 11.70 -15.36
N LEU A 306 -7.93 11.75 -15.25
CA LEU A 306 -7.13 10.71 -14.60
C LEU A 306 -6.44 11.29 -13.34
N PRO A 307 -7.16 11.45 -12.22
CA PRO A 307 -6.55 11.84 -10.96
C PRO A 307 -5.34 11.00 -10.59
N PHE A 308 -4.40 11.60 -9.85
CA PHE A 308 -3.14 10.97 -9.43
C PHE A 308 -2.17 10.64 -10.57
N SER A 309 -2.55 10.85 -11.83
CA SER A 309 -1.71 10.57 -13.01
C SER A 309 -0.90 11.80 -13.39
N GLY A 310 0.24 11.63 -14.06
CA GLY A 310 1.09 12.73 -14.51
C GLY A 310 2.26 13.11 -13.58
N SER A 311 2.29 12.60 -12.35
CA SER A 311 3.47 12.63 -11.48
C SER A 311 3.79 11.24 -10.95
N ILE A 312 5.07 10.89 -10.93
CA ILE A 312 5.54 9.65 -10.31
C ILE A 312 5.89 9.94 -8.85
N GLN A 313 5.37 9.11 -7.95
CA GLN A 313 5.63 9.27 -6.52
C GLN A 313 7.14 9.12 -6.22
N GLY A 314 7.65 9.96 -5.31
CA GLY A 314 9.01 9.85 -4.80
C GLY A 314 10.11 10.38 -5.72
N ASN A 315 9.79 11.28 -6.67
CA ASN A 315 10.75 11.83 -7.64
C ASN A 315 11.47 10.76 -8.49
N LEU A 316 10.88 9.58 -8.63
CA LEU A 316 11.44 8.54 -9.49
C LEU A 316 11.35 8.96 -10.96
N PRO A 317 12.33 8.57 -11.80
CA PRO A 317 12.35 8.94 -13.20
C PRO A 317 11.15 8.33 -13.95
N LYS A 318 10.64 9.09 -14.91
CA LYS A 318 9.60 8.60 -15.83
C LYS A 318 10.20 7.60 -16.82
N PRO A 319 9.52 6.47 -17.09
CA PRO A 319 9.91 5.57 -18.18
C PRO A 319 9.85 6.28 -19.53
N LEU A 320 10.62 5.78 -20.50
CA LEU A 320 10.60 6.29 -21.86
C LEU A 320 9.19 6.23 -22.46
N GLY A 321 8.73 7.32 -23.09
CA GLY A 321 7.41 7.41 -23.72
C GLY A 321 6.24 7.62 -22.75
N PHE A 322 6.49 7.85 -21.46
CA PHE A 322 5.44 8.14 -20.48
C PHE A 322 4.65 9.40 -20.84
N ASP A 323 5.35 10.52 -21.08
CA ASP A 323 4.73 11.80 -21.42
C ASP A 323 4.08 11.78 -22.81
N ASP A 324 4.65 11.04 -23.76
CA ASP A 324 4.03 10.79 -25.07
C ASP A 324 2.70 10.06 -24.94
N THR A 325 2.64 9.07 -24.04
CA THR A 325 1.40 8.30 -23.79
C THR A 325 0.32 9.21 -23.20
N LEU A 326 0.66 10.08 -22.25
CA LEU A 326 -0.28 11.07 -21.71
C LEU A 326 -0.77 12.06 -22.77
N THR A 327 0.13 12.50 -23.66
CA THR A 327 -0.20 13.39 -24.78
C THR A 327 -1.18 12.71 -25.73
N GLN A 328 -0.91 11.46 -26.12
CA GLN A 328 -1.79 10.67 -26.97
C GLN A 328 -3.16 10.42 -26.34
N ILE A 329 -3.24 10.25 -25.02
CA ILE A 329 -4.52 10.18 -24.30
C ILE A 329 -5.29 11.49 -24.47
N GLY A 330 -4.66 12.64 -24.26
CA GLY A 330 -5.29 13.95 -24.46
C GLY A 330 -5.82 14.13 -25.88
N GLU A 331 -5.02 13.74 -26.88
CA GLU A 331 -5.39 13.81 -28.29
C GLU A 331 -6.59 12.92 -28.64
N ILE A 332 -6.60 11.65 -28.21
CA ILE A 332 -7.71 10.74 -28.51
C ILE A 332 -9.00 11.16 -27.79
N VAL A 333 -8.89 11.68 -26.55
CA VAL A 333 -10.02 12.27 -25.82
C VAL A 333 -10.61 13.46 -26.59
N GLY A 334 -9.75 14.33 -27.14
CA GLY A 334 -10.18 15.41 -28.02
C GLY A 334 -10.86 14.92 -29.31
N LYS A 335 -10.33 13.88 -29.95
CA LYS A 335 -10.94 13.23 -31.14
C LYS A 335 -12.31 12.62 -30.84
N LEU A 336 -12.53 12.16 -29.61
CA LEU A 336 -13.84 11.67 -29.14
C LEU A 336 -14.82 12.81 -28.81
N GLY A 337 -14.43 14.08 -28.96
CA GLY A 337 -15.27 15.25 -28.65
C GLY A 337 -15.41 15.51 -27.15
N LEU A 338 -14.42 15.10 -26.36
CA LEU A 338 -14.42 15.19 -24.91
C LEU A 338 -13.36 16.19 -24.42
N GLU A 339 -13.58 16.73 -23.23
CA GLU A 339 -12.55 17.50 -22.54
C GLU A 339 -11.59 16.59 -21.74
N TRP A 340 -10.32 16.99 -21.71
CA TRP A 340 -9.27 16.30 -20.97
C TRP A 340 -8.85 17.09 -19.72
N GLY A 341 -8.43 16.40 -18.66
CA GLY A 341 -7.73 17.03 -17.53
C GLY A 341 -7.56 16.15 -16.29
N GLY A 342 -7.59 16.78 -15.12
CA GLY A 342 -7.25 16.15 -13.84
C GLY A 342 -5.84 16.55 -13.37
N THR A 343 -5.61 16.43 -12.06
CA THR A 343 -4.30 16.73 -11.46
C THR A 343 -3.84 15.56 -10.59
N PRO A 344 -2.52 15.48 -10.27
CA PRO A 344 -2.02 14.46 -9.36
C PRO A 344 -2.58 14.49 -7.94
N SER A 345 -3.22 15.59 -7.54
CA SER A 345 -3.79 15.80 -6.19
C SER A 345 -5.31 15.91 -6.20
N ASP A 346 -5.95 15.56 -7.31
CA ASP A 346 -7.38 15.74 -7.47
C ASP A 346 -8.18 14.72 -6.64
N ASP A 347 -9.12 15.22 -5.85
CA ASP A 347 -9.99 14.40 -5.02
C ASP A 347 -11.09 13.72 -5.85
N ALA A 348 -11.48 12.51 -5.43
CA ALA A 348 -12.49 11.69 -6.10
C ALA A 348 -13.84 12.42 -6.29
N PHE A 349 -14.24 13.24 -5.32
CA PHE A 349 -15.51 13.98 -5.33
C PHE A 349 -15.33 15.50 -5.49
N ALA A 350 -14.12 15.99 -5.79
CA ALA A 350 -13.93 17.41 -6.05
C ALA A 350 -14.87 17.89 -7.19
N PRO A 351 -15.66 18.96 -6.97
CA PRO A 351 -16.67 19.40 -7.92
C PRO A 351 -16.06 19.90 -9.23
N ARG A 352 -16.87 19.87 -10.29
CA ARG A 352 -16.52 20.30 -11.64
C ARG A 352 -17.48 21.37 -12.12
N GLN A 353 -17.43 22.51 -11.43
CA GLN A 353 -18.24 23.69 -11.71
C GLN A 353 -17.41 24.75 -12.42
N ASN A 354 -18.04 25.45 -13.37
CA ASN A 354 -17.46 26.54 -14.15
C ASN A 354 -16.12 26.21 -14.84
N ILE A 355 -15.95 24.98 -15.32
CA ILE A 355 -14.78 24.59 -16.12
C ILE A 355 -15.08 24.94 -17.56
N ASN A 356 -14.35 25.91 -18.12
CA ASN A 356 -14.62 26.44 -19.47
C ASN A 356 -16.10 26.87 -19.64
N ASN A 357 -16.67 27.51 -18.62
CA ASN A 357 -18.09 27.91 -18.56
C ASN A 357 -19.09 26.74 -18.59
N LYS A 358 -18.69 25.54 -18.17
CA LYS A 358 -19.53 24.34 -18.10
C LYS A 358 -19.56 23.75 -16.68
N ASN A 359 -20.67 23.11 -16.34
CA ASN A 359 -20.78 22.32 -15.12
C ASN A 359 -20.98 20.85 -15.46
N TYR A 360 -20.39 19.97 -14.66
CA TYR A 360 -20.46 18.53 -14.87
C TYR A 360 -20.92 17.81 -13.61
N VAL A 361 -21.74 16.78 -13.80
CA VAL A 361 -21.94 15.76 -12.77
C VAL A 361 -20.69 14.89 -12.71
N VAL A 362 -20.14 14.69 -11.52
CA VAL A 362 -18.95 13.85 -11.34
C VAL A 362 -19.35 12.37 -11.39
N ALA A 363 -18.60 11.59 -12.15
CA ALA A 363 -18.58 10.14 -12.06
C ALA A 363 -17.18 9.70 -11.64
N CYS A 364 -17.03 8.77 -10.71
CA CYS A 364 -15.71 8.25 -10.33
C CYS A 364 -15.71 6.76 -10.07
N THR A 365 -14.59 6.12 -10.39
CA THR A 365 -14.28 4.79 -9.82
C THR A 365 -13.82 4.94 -8.38
N ASN A 366 -13.86 3.87 -7.59
CA ASN A 366 -13.13 3.79 -6.32
C ASN A 366 -11.72 3.22 -6.52
N CYS A 367 -11.03 2.94 -5.41
CA CYS A 367 -9.78 2.17 -5.34
C CYS A 367 -9.98 0.86 -4.56
N GLY A 368 -11.08 0.15 -4.81
CA GLY A 368 -11.53 -0.95 -3.97
C GLY A 368 -10.67 -2.22 -4.03
N ASP A 369 -10.72 -2.98 -2.94
CA ASP A 369 -10.07 -4.28 -2.79
C ASP A 369 -11.01 -5.43 -3.28
N PRO A 370 -10.51 -6.49 -3.94
CA PRO A 370 -11.30 -7.66 -4.31
C PRO A 370 -11.68 -8.55 -3.12
N HIS A 371 -11.13 -8.32 -1.93
CA HIS A 371 -11.41 -9.06 -0.70
C HIS A 371 -12.42 -8.31 0.19
N ALA A 372 -12.50 -6.99 0.08
CA ALA A 372 -13.36 -6.16 0.93
C ALA A 372 -14.25 -5.22 0.12
N MET A 373 -15.49 -5.03 0.58
CA MET A 373 -16.42 -4.07 -0.01
C MET A 373 -15.97 -2.63 0.29
N THR A 374 -16.32 -1.67 -0.58
CA THR A 374 -15.95 -0.26 -0.42
C THR A 374 -16.30 0.27 0.97
N GLY A 375 -15.36 0.96 1.62
CA GLY A 375 -15.56 1.54 2.95
C GLY A 375 -15.26 0.58 4.11
N ASN A 376 -14.55 -0.50 3.84
CA ASN A 376 -14.09 -1.47 4.85
C ASN A 376 -13.18 -0.84 5.93
N GLU A 377 -12.35 0.14 5.59
CA GLU A 377 -11.46 0.81 6.56
C GLU A 377 -12.15 1.95 7.36
N GLY A 378 -13.20 2.55 6.78
CA GLY A 378 -13.84 3.75 7.32
C GLY A 378 -12.90 4.96 7.47
N GLY A 379 -13.47 6.12 7.83
CA GLY A 379 -12.67 7.34 8.05
C GLY A 379 -12.04 7.89 6.77
N TYR A 380 -10.77 8.29 6.83
CA TYR A 380 -10.06 8.97 5.73
C TYR A 380 -8.63 8.43 5.55
N SER A 381 -8.39 7.16 5.88
CA SER A 381 -7.09 6.48 5.76
C SER A 381 -6.64 6.25 4.32
N SER A 382 -7.57 6.26 3.38
CA SER A 382 -7.41 5.90 1.98
C SER A 382 -8.47 6.62 1.13
N VAL A 383 -8.33 6.56 -0.19
CA VAL A 383 -9.27 7.22 -1.12
C VAL A 383 -10.66 6.58 -1.04
N ASP A 384 -10.75 5.26 -0.97
CA ASP A 384 -12.01 4.52 -0.86
C ASP A 384 -12.66 4.69 0.52
N ALA A 385 -11.87 4.73 1.60
CA ALA A 385 -12.36 5.11 2.93
C ALA A 385 -12.96 6.52 2.93
N ALA A 386 -12.24 7.49 2.35
CA ALA A 386 -12.73 8.87 2.23
C ALA A 386 -14.01 8.95 1.41
N MET A 387 -14.11 8.20 0.30
CA MET A 387 -15.33 8.11 -0.50
C MET A 387 -16.51 7.57 0.32
N ALA A 388 -16.34 6.47 1.05
CA ALA A 388 -17.39 5.90 1.91
C ALA A 388 -17.75 6.80 3.11
N SER A 389 -16.80 7.60 3.58
CA SER A 389 -17.07 8.60 4.61
C SER A 389 -17.90 9.77 4.09
N ASN A 390 -17.66 10.17 2.83
CA ASN A 390 -18.23 11.35 2.21
C ASN A 390 -19.57 11.11 1.48
N ALA A 391 -19.93 9.86 1.17
CA ALA A 391 -21.09 9.52 0.34
C ALA A 391 -21.92 8.35 0.88
N SER A 392 -23.17 8.26 0.43
CA SER A 392 -24.10 7.17 0.75
C SER A 392 -23.83 5.92 -0.09
N LEU A 393 -22.70 5.24 0.16
CA LEU A 393 -22.26 4.11 -0.68
C LEU A 393 -22.84 2.76 -0.28
N ASP A 394 -23.51 2.64 0.86
CA ASP A 394 -24.01 1.36 1.39
C ASP A 394 -24.84 0.56 0.37
N VAL A 395 -25.59 1.23 -0.49
CA VAL A 395 -26.48 0.62 -1.49
C VAL A 395 -25.72 -0.07 -2.63
N LEU A 396 -24.42 0.22 -2.79
CA LEU A 396 -23.48 -0.51 -3.66
C LEU A 396 -23.01 -1.82 -3.02
N ASN A 397 -23.38 -2.10 -1.78
CA ASN A 397 -23.06 -3.37 -1.15
C ASN A 397 -24.03 -4.47 -1.57
N ALA A 398 -23.53 -5.47 -2.30
CA ALA A 398 -24.31 -6.61 -2.78
C ALA A 398 -24.98 -7.43 -1.65
N ALA A 399 -24.33 -7.57 -0.49
CA ALA A 399 -24.92 -8.24 0.66
C ALA A 399 -26.08 -7.43 1.26
N TYR A 400 -25.99 -6.10 1.24
CA TYR A 400 -27.03 -5.21 1.77
C TYR A 400 -28.20 -4.99 0.79
N ASN A 401 -27.92 -4.80 -0.50
CA ASN A 401 -28.93 -4.47 -1.51
C ASN A 401 -29.28 -5.70 -2.38
N PRO A 402 -30.33 -6.46 -2.05
CA PRO A 402 -30.79 -7.58 -2.87
C PRO A 402 -31.53 -7.13 -4.14
N HIS A 403 -31.82 -5.84 -4.29
CA HIS A 403 -32.62 -5.29 -5.40
C HIS A 403 -31.76 -4.69 -6.53
N MET A 404 -30.43 -4.85 -6.47
CA MET A 404 -29.54 -4.45 -7.55
C MET A 404 -29.98 -5.08 -8.87
N GLN A 405 -30.04 -4.26 -9.92
CA GLN A 405 -30.28 -4.74 -11.27
C GLN A 405 -29.02 -5.41 -11.80
N LEU A 406 -29.17 -6.65 -12.25
CA LEU A 406 -28.07 -7.38 -12.89
C LEU A 406 -27.99 -6.95 -14.35
N ARG A 407 -26.83 -6.47 -14.77
CA ARG A 407 -26.56 -6.15 -16.17
C ARG A 407 -25.46 -7.06 -16.68
N THR A 408 -25.80 -7.86 -17.68
CA THR A 408 -24.79 -8.53 -18.49
C THR A 408 -24.07 -7.48 -19.33
N ILE A 409 -22.75 -7.50 -19.30
CA ILE A 409 -21.90 -6.72 -20.19
C ILE A 409 -21.06 -7.68 -21.05
N PRO A 410 -20.71 -7.31 -22.31
CA PRO A 410 -19.74 -8.08 -23.07
C PRO A 410 -18.44 -8.23 -22.27
N LEU A 411 -17.73 -9.34 -22.46
CA LEU A 411 -16.38 -9.45 -21.94
C LEU A 411 -15.52 -8.43 -22.69
N SER A 412 -15.17 -7.34 -22.01
CA SER A 412 -14.45 -6.21 -22.59
C SER A 412 -13.04 -6.60 -23.01
N ALA A 413 -12.86 -7.15 -24.20
CA ALA A 413 -11.58 -7.17 -24.89
C ALA A 413 -11.83 -7.12 -26.41
N PRO A 414 -11.20 -6.20 -27.17
CA PRO A 414 -10.90 -6.52 -28.56
C PRO A 414 -10.07 -7.81 -28.56
N PRO A 415 -10.37 -8.78 -29.43
CA PRO A 415 -9.66 -10.04 -29.46
C PRO A 415 -8.16 -9.77 -29.56
N ILE A 416 -7.39 -10.43 -28.68
CA ILE A 416 -5.93 -10.44 -28.72
C ILE A 416 -5.53 -11.14 -30.02
N LYS A 417 -5.45 -10.38 -31.12
CA LYS A 417 -4.66 -10.82 -32.27
C LYS A 417 -3.22 -10.51 -31.89
N ASN A 418 -2.51 -11.53 -31.42
CA ASN A 418 -1.06 -11.50 -31.43
C ASN A 418 -0.65 -11.12 -32.87
N ALA A 419 0.07 -10.02 -33.03
CA ALA A 419 0.79 -9.80 -34.27
C ALA A 419 1.63 -11.06 -34.51
N ALA A 420 1.47 -11.68 -35.67
CA ALA A 420 2.33 -12.79 -36.08
C ALA A 420 3.79 -12.35 -35.88
N PRO A 421 4.69 -13.27 -35.45
CA PRO A 421 6.10 -12.93 -35.33
C PRO A 421 6.56 -12.36 -36.67
N HIS A 422 7.18 -11.18 -36.61
CA HIS A 422 7.74 -10.52 -37.77
C HIS A 422 8.52 -11.53 -38.61
N ALA A 423 8.01 -11.83 -39.80
CA ALA A 423 8.81 -12.45 -40.84
C ALA A 423 9.99 -11.51 -41.11
N GLU A 424 11.21 -12.04 -41.05
CA GLU A 424 12.43 -11.33 -41.43
C GLU A 424 12.24 -10.71 -42.81
N ILE A 425 12.12 -9.38 -42.85
CA ILE A 425 12.32 -8.63 -44.08
C ILE A 425 13.84 -8.51 -44.24
N THR A 426 14.42 -9.48 -44.93
CA THR A 426 15.72 -9.32 -45.58
C THR A 426 15.54 -8.29 -46.69
N SER A 427 15.84 -7.02 -46.41
CA SER A 427 15.89 -5.99 -47.44
C SER A 427 17.16 -6.16 -48.28
N SER A 428 17.04 -6.87 -49.40
CA SER A 428 17.97 -6.75 -50.53
C SER A 428 17.78 -5.37 -51.16
N ILE A 429 18.65 -4.42 -50.82
CA ILE A 429 18.75 -3.14 -51.52
C ILE A 429 19.59 -3.38 -52.78
N SER A 430 18.92 -3.40 -53.94
CA SER A 430 19.55 -3.19 -55.24
C SER A 430 19.86 -1.70 -55.39
N LEU A 431 21.14 -1.35 -55.43
CA LEU A 431 21.61 0.00 -55.78
C LEU A 431 21.88 0.06 -57.28
N GLU A 432 21.13 0.92 -57.97
CA GLU A 432 21.38 1.35 -59.34
C GLU A 432 22.70 2.15 -59.42
N LYS A 433 23.43 1.90 -60.52
CA LYS A 433 24.65 2.59 -60.96
C LYS A 433 24.41 4.06 -61.29
N ALA A 434 25.40 4.91 -60.99
CA ALA A 434 26.28 5.63 -61.95
C ALA A 434 27.19 6.64 -61.18
N PRO A 435 28.20 7.30 -61.81
CA PRO A 435 29.49 6.74 -62.20
C PRO A 435 30.71 7.49 -61.61
N ASP A 436 31.88 6.84 -61.73
CA ASP A 436 33.29 7.31 -61.74
C ASP A 436 33.68 8.67 -61.12
N GLU A 437 34.69 8.64 -60.22
CA GLU A 437 36.07 9.10 -60.52
C GLU A 437 37.05 8.95 -59.32
N SER A 438 38.21 8.37 -59.64
CA SER A 438 39.55 8.64 -59.09
C SER A 438 40.05 8.10 -57.73
N SER A 439 41.10 7.26 -57.89
CA SER A 439 42.40 7.21 -57.19
C SER A 439 42.57 6.53 -55.81
N ASN A 440 43.47 5.51 -55.86
CA ASN A 440 44.53 5.10 -54.91
C ASN A 440 44.12 4.83 -53.44
N GLU A 441 44.58 3.78 -52.74
CA GLU A 441 45.90 3.16 -52.76
C GLU A 441 45.85 1.81 -52.00
N ILE A 442 46.89 1.02 -52.20
CA ILE A 442 47.16 -0.35 -51.74
C ILE A 442 47.44 -0.41 -50.23
N ILE A 443 47.17 -1.55 -49.58
CA ILE A 443 48.05 -2.31 -48.64
C ILE A 443 47.32 -3.58 -48.15
N GLU A 444 47.75 -4.74 -48.67
CA GLU A 444 47.78 -6.06 -48.01
C GLU A 444 48.88 -6.06 -46.91
N PRO A 445 48.98 -6.99 -45.91
CA PRO A 445 48.81 -8.46 -46.08
C PRO A 445 48.38 -9.34 -44.87
N GLN A 446 48.01 -10.61 -45.18
CA GLN A 446 48.36 -11.91 -44.52
C GLN A 446 47.89 -12.23 -43.06
N LEU A 447 47.68 -13.46 -42.55
CA LEU A 447 47.72 -14.89 -42.95
C LEU A 447 47.05 -15.72 -41.81
N ILE A 448 46.10 -16.62 -42.14
CA ILE A 448 45.93 -18.10 -41.84
C ILE A 448 46.64 -18.71 -40.58
N PRO A 449 46.24 -19.87 -39.93
CA PRO A 449 45.13 -20.86 -40.10
C PRO A 449 44.39 -21.42 -38.84
N GLU A 450 43.29 -22.13 -39.12
CA GLU A 450 42.83 -23.48 -38.65
C GLU A 450 42.92 -23.95 -37.18
N SER A 451 41.82 -24.51 -36.66
CA SER A 451 41.69 -25.98 -36.56
C SER A 451 40.27 -26.45 -36.23
N SER A 452 39.89 -27.50 -36.96
CA SER A 452 38.72 -28.36 -36.85
C SER A 452 38.84 -29.38 -35.71
N ALA A 453 37.72 -29.82 -35.13
CA ALA A 453 37.35 -31.24 -35.13
C ALA A 453 36.00 -31.52 -34.45
N LEU A 454 35.15 -32.17 -35.22
CA LEU A 454 33.92 -32.88 -34.87
C LEU A 454 34.28 -34.27 -34.32
N ASN A 455 33.51 -34.86 -33.39
CA ASN A 455 32.97 -36.22 -33.59
C ASN A 455 31.95 -36.69 -32.54
N LYS A 456 31.07 -37.54 -33.08
CA LYS A 456 29.81 -38.12 -32.59
C LYS A 456 29.95 -39.36 -31.70
N ALA A 457 28.89 -39.57 -30.91
CA ALA A 457 28.17 -40.82 -30.59
C ALA A 457 28.89 -41.93 -29.81
N THR A 458 28.20 -42.57 -28.86
CA THR A 458 27.54 -43.90 -29.02
C THR A 458 26.68 -44.21 -27.79
N ALA A 459 25.55 -44.89 -28.01
CA ALA A 459 24.63 -45.42 -27.00
C ALA A 459 25.04 -46.81 -26.49
N ALA A 460 24.59 -47.21 -25.30
CA ALA A 460 24.34 -48.62 -24.96
C ALA A 460 23.36 -48.75 -23.78
N SER A 461 22.43 -49.69 -23.93
CA SER A 461 21.35 -50.10 -23.04
C SER A 461 21.75 -51.27 -22.13
N SER A 462 20.78 -51.69 -21.29
CA SER A 462 20.56 -53.01 -20.63
C SER A 462 20.77 -52.97 -19.11
N GLN A 463 20.02 -53.60 -18.21
CA GLN A 463 18.69 -54.25 -18.11
C GLN A 463 18.67 -54.94 -16.73
N THR A 464 17.51 -54.99 -16.04
CA THR A 464 17.03 -56.05 -15.10
C THR A 464 17.84 -56.38 -13.83
N SER A 465 17.32 -56.81 -12.68
CA SER A 465 15.99 -56.97 -12.04
C SER A 465 16.24 -57.62 -10.67
N SER A 466 15.48 -57.32 -9.61
CA SER A 466 14.83 -58.34 -8.75
C SER A 466 14.14 -57.75 -7.52
N THR A 467 13.00 -58.35 -7.24
CA THR A 467 12.04 -58.20 -6.15
C THR A 467 12.52 -58.78 -4.83
N SER A 468 12.16 -58.16 -3.71
CA SER A 468 11.69 -58.91 -2.52
C SER A 468 10.82 -58.04 -1.60
N SER A 469 9.76 -58.68 -1.10
CA SER A 469 8.74 -58.19 -0.19
C SER A 469 9.09 -58.52 1.26
N SER A 470 8.85 -57.62 2.21
CA SER A 470 8.45 -57.99 3.58
C SER A 470 7.83 -56.82 4.34
N SER A 471 6.99 -57.22 5.29
CA SER A 471 5.98 -56.50 6.06
C SER A 471 6.49 -55.75 7.30
N HIS A 472 5.71 -54.74 7.71
CA HIS A 472 5.50 -54.18 9.06
C HIS A 472 6.67 -53.97 10.03
N GLY A 473 6.85 -52.68 10.42
CA GLY A 473 7.52 -52.29 11.67
C GLY A 473 7.35 -50.78 11.93
N PHE A 474 6.57 -50.44 12.96
CA PHE A 474 6.58 -49.14 13.65
C PHE A 474 7.99 -48.85 14.18
N PHE A 475 8.55 -47.64 13.96
CA PHE A 475 9.31 -46.83 14.93
C PHE A 475 9.71 -45.46 14.30
N ASN A 476 9.74 -44.45 15.18
CA ASN A 476 9.95 -42.99 15.05
C ASN A 476 10.79 -42.42 13.87
N PRO A 477 10.42 -41.23 13.34
CA PRO A 477 11.34 -40.41 12.55
C PRO A 477 12.40 -39.71 13.43
N PRO A 478 13.57 -39.37 12.87
CA PRO A 478 14.70 -38.81 13.61
C PRO A 478 14.45 -37.35 13.99
N GLN A 479 14.69 -37.02 15.25
CA GLN A 479 14.98 -35.64 15.64
C GLN A 479 16.39 -35.28 15.14
N THR A 480 16.46 -34.39 14.15
CA THR A 480 17.68 -33.60 13.88
C THR A 480 17.29 -32.14 13.90
N GLY A 481 17.48 -31.53 15.06
CA GLY A 481 17.31 -30.09 15.26
C GLY A 481 18.40 -29.29 14.55
N ARG A 482 17.98 -28.21 13.90
CA ARG A 482 18.72 -26.95 13.92
C ARG A 482 17.86 -25.98 14.72
N HIS A 483 18.21 -25.79 16.00
CA HIS A 483 17.79 -24.60 16.72
C HIS A 483 18.48 -23.41 16.04
N GLU A 484 17.71 -22.55 15.37
CA GLU A 484 18.16 -21.19 15.13
C GLU A 484 18.37 -20.56 16.52
N SER A 485 19.55 -19.99 16.76
CA SER A 485 19.83 -19.34 18.03
C SER A 485 18.95 -18.08 18.12
N VAL A 486 17.85 -18.17 18.85
CA VAL A 486 17.08 -17.02 19.28
C VAL A 486 18.01 -16.16 20.14
N MET A 487 18.36 -14.96 19.65
CA MET A 487 19.05 -14.00 20.51
C MET A 487 18.01 -13.39 21.45
N PRO A 488 18.18 -13.50 22.78
CA PRO A 488 17.28 -12.88 23.73
C PRO A 488 17.33 -11.35 23.57
N LEU A 489 16.17 -10.70 23.71
CA LEU A 489 16.09 -9.25 23.83
C LEU A 489 16.94 -8.78 25.02
N SER A 490 17.51 -7.57 24.92
CA SER A 490 18.17 -6.99 26.09
C SER A 490 17.15 -6.85 27.23
N PRO A 491 17.55 -7.06 28.50
CA PRO A 491 16.66 -6.89 29.65
C PRO A 491 16.01 -5.50 29.71
N HIS A 492 16.69 -4.47 29.18
CA HIS A 492 16.18 -3.10 29.13
C HIS A 492 15.05 -2.95 28.10
N VAL A 493 15.20 -3.52 26.90
CA VAL A 493 14.15 -3.48 25.87
C VAL A 493 12.91 -4.22 26.33
N ALA A 494 13.08 -5.39 26.93
CA ALA A 494 11.98 -6.16 27.51
C ALA A 494 11.20 -5.34 28.56
N GLU A 495 11.90 -4.60 29.43
CA GLU A 495 11.28 -3.79 30.46
C GLU A 495 10.63 -2.50 29.91
N VAL A 496 11.21 -1.86 28.88
CA VAL A 496 10.60 -0.70 28.19
C VAL A 496 9.30 -1.10 27.51
N VAL A 497 9.28 -2.23 26.81
CA VAL A 497 8.08 -2.78 26.17
C VAL A 497 7.02 -3.12 27.22
N LYS A 498 7.44 -3.70 28.35
CA LYS A 498 6.55 -3.99 29.48
C LYS A 498 5.96 -2.73 30.10
N ILE A 499 6.73 -1.66 30.26
CA ILE A 499 6.25 -0.37 30.79
C ILE A 499 5.26 0.28 29.82
N PHE A 500 5.58 0.30 28.52
CA PHE A 500 4.68 0.79 27.48
C PHE A 500 3.35 0.03 27.53
N ILE A 501 3.39 -1.30 27.54
CA ILE A 501 2.19 -2.12 27.62
C ILE A 501 1.48 -1.87 28.96
N THR A 502 2.17 -1.81 30.10
CA THR A 502 1.50 -1.65 31.40
C THR A 502 0.82 -0.28 31.57
N ASN A 503 1.36 0.80 30.98
CA ASN A 503 0.82 2.15 31.15
C ASN A 503 -0.10 2.57 29.98
N ALA A 504 0.11 2.06 28.77
CA ALA A 504 -0.73 2.38 27.60
C ALA A 504 -1.78 1.29 27.29
N ALA A 505 -1.47 0.00 27.48
CA ALA A 505 -2.34 -1.12 27.08
C ALA A 505 -3.64 -1.28 27.90
N PRO A 506 -3.75 -0.90 29.19
CA PRO A 506 -5.02 -0.96 29.91
C PRO A 506 -6.09 -0.06 29.29
N GLN A 507 -5.69 1.07 28.69
CA GLN A 507 -6.61 1.96 27.99
C GLN A 507 -6.86 1.53 26.53
N LEU A 508 -5.94 0.76 25.94
CA LEU A 508 -6.10 0.21 24.59
C LEU A 508 -6.95 -1.08 24.55
N GLY A 509 -7.29 -1.66 25.70
CA GLY A 509 -8.08 -2.91 25.82
C GLY A 509 -7.26 -4.20 25.73
N TRP A 510 -5.94 -4.13 25.98
CA TRP A 510 -4.96 -5.17 25.62
C TRP A 510 -4.36 -5.90 26.84
N ALA A 511 -5.10 -6.04 27.94
CA ALA A 511 -4.55 -6.61 29.17
C ALA A 511 -4.64 -8.16 29.20
N ARG A 512 -3.51 -8.87 28.96
CA ARG A 512 -3.01 -10.03 29.75
C ARG A 512 -1.71 -10.66 29.19
N LEU A 513 -0.96 -11.27 30.14
CA LEU A 513 0.35 -11.97 30.15
C LEU A 513 1.24 -12.07 28.88
N LEU A 514 2.53 -11.73 29.07
CA LEU A 514 3.63 -11.75 28.09
C LEU A 514 4.51 -13.01 28.24
N GLU A 515 4.86 -13.62 27.11
CA GLU A 515 6.04 -14.50 26.99
C GLU A 515 6.92 -13.94 25.86
N LEU A 516 8.22 -13.74 26.14
CA LEU A 516 9.17 -13.13 25.20
C LEU A 516 9.92 -14.22 24.44
N ASP A 517 9.80 -14.24 23.10
CA ASP A 517 10.51 -15.16 22.22
C ASP A 517 11.08 -14.41 20.99
N GLY A 518 12.34 -13.99 21.08
CA GLY A 518 13.02 -13.27 20.01
C GLY A 518 12.25 -12.03 19.54
N SER A 519 12.36 -11.66 18.26
CA SER A 519 11.77 -10.47 17.62
C SER A 519 10.23 -10.34 17.69
N PHE A 520 9.57 -11.25 18.40
CA PHE A 520 8.13 -11.34 18.53
C PHE A 520 7.70 -11.32 20.00
N VAL A 521 6.69 -10.52 20.29
CA VAL A 521 5.98 -10.56 21.57
C VAL A 521 4.77 -11.45 21.40
N LYS A 522 4.69 -12.53 22.18
CA LYS A 522 3.50 -13.38 22.21
C LYS A 522 2.50 -12.82 23.23
N LEU A 523 1.30 -12.51 22.76
CA LEU A 523 0.15 -12.07 23.55
C LEU A 523 -1.00 -13.04 23.32
N ASP A 524 -1.34 -13.81 24.36
CA ASP A 524 -2.32 -14.91 24.43
C ASP A 524 -2.11 -16.01 23.37
N ASP A 525 -2.24 -15.71 22.07
CA ASP A 525 -2.00 -16.61 20.94
C ASP A 525 -1.53 -15.89 19.65
N HIS A 526 -1.20 -14.59 19.73
CA HIS A 526 -0.80 -13.78 18.59
C HIS A 526 0.65 -13.31 18.76
N TYR A 527 1.43 -13.43 17.69
CA TYR A 527 2.79 -12.91 17.64
C TYR A 527 2.75 -11.50 17.07
N ILE A 528 3.19 -10.53 17.88
CA ILE A 528 3.42 -9.16 17.43
C ILE A 528 4.89 -9.06 17.06
N GLU A 529 5.17 -8.89 15.78
CA GLU A 529 6.51 -8.58 15.29
C GLU A 529 6.85 -7.14 15.72
N ILE A 530 7.87 -6.99 16.56
CA ILE A 530 8.45 -5.66 16.82
C ILE A 530 9.36 -5.36 15.64
N GLY A 531 8.79 -4.67 14.64
CA GLY A 531 9.43 -4.43 13.35
C GLY A 531 10.85 -3.89 13.47
N THR A 532 11.82 -4.67 12.99
CA THR A 532 13.13 -4.14 12.66
C THR A 532 13.00 -3.39 11.34
N SER A 533 13.13 -2.07 11.35
CA SER A 533 13.36 -1.34 10.10
C SER A 533 14.77 -1.68 9.63
N ASN A 534 14.89 -2.78 8.88
CA ASN A 534 16.16 -3.32 8.43
C ASN A 534 16.69 -2.56 7.20
N THR A 535 16.69 -1.22 7.27
CA THR A 535 17.25 -0.36 6.21
C THR A 535 18.75 -0.13 6.36
N SER A 536 19.41 -0.68 7.39
CA SER A 536 20.87 -0.70 7.50
C SER A 536 21.33 -1.99 8.17
N GLY A 537 22.11 -2.82 7.46
CA GLY A 537 22.45 -4.19 7.85
C GLY A 537 23.06 -4.38 9.26
N ASN A 538 22.94 -5.62 9.74
CA ASN A 538 23.61 -6.21 10.91
C ASN A 538 23.62 -5.37 12.20
N LYS A 539 22.45 -4.93 12.67
CA LYS A 539 22.31 -4.51 14.07
C LYS A 539 21.79 -5.69 14.90
N GLY A 540 22.62 -6.22 15.79
CA GLY A 540 22.17 -7.24 16.74
C GLY A 540 21.11 -6.69 17.69
N LEU A 541 20.18 -7.54 18.14
CA LEU A 541 19.07 -7.24 19.06
C LEU A 541 19.51 -6.73 20.45
N ALA A 542 20.82 -6.63 20.71
CA ALA A 542 21.43 -6.12 21.93
C ALA A 542 22.36 -4.91 21.69
N THR A 543 22.20 -4.21 20.56
CA THR A 543 22.97 -2.98 20.30
C THR A 543 22.27 -1.76 20.90
N PRO A 544 23.00 -0.77 21.46
CA PRO A 544 22.40 0.46 21.97
C PRO A 544 21.49 1.16 20.97
N SER A 545 21.82 1.08 19.67
CA SER A 545 21.01 1.64 18.59
C SER A 545 19.63 0.98 18.45
N TYR A 546 19.46 -0.30 18.79
CA TYR A 546 18.16 -0.99 18.77
C TYR A 546 17.30 -0.59 19.96
N GLU A 547 17.91 -0.41 21.14
CA GLU A 547 17.20 0.05 22.33
C GLU A 547 16.59 1.45 22.12
N LEU A 548 17.30 2.32 21.39
CA LEU A 548 16.82 3.66 21.04
C LEU A 548 15.62 3.66 20.08
N ASP A 549 15.53 2.67 19.18
CA ASP A 549 14.44 2.57 18.20
C ASP A 549 13.11 2.20 18.85
N VAL A 550 13.19 1.30 19.84
CA VAL A 550 12.04 0.89 20.63
C VAL A 550 11.53 2.06 21.47
N VAL A 551 12.44 2.88 22.00
CA VAL A 551 12.10 4.08 22.80
C VAL A 551 11.45 5.15 21.93
N ASP A 552 12.03 5.49 20.78
CA ASP A 552 11.48 6.50 19.86
C ASP A 552 10.08 6.08 19.36
N SER A 553 9.91 4.80 19.03
CA SER A 553 8.61 4.23 18.66
C SER A 553 7.59 4.31 19.80
N ALA A 554 8.01 4.02 21.04
CA ALA A 554 7.15 4.12 22.22
C ALA A 554 6.71 5.57 22.50
N LEU A 555 7.62 6.54 22.35
CA LEU A 555 7.34 7.97 22.53
C LEU A 555 6.37 8.51 21.46
N VAL A 556 6.58 8.15 20.19
CA VAL A 556 5.69 8.52 19.08
C VAL A 556 4.28 7.93 19.27
N LEU A 557 4.17 6.73 19.84
CA LEU A 557 2.89 6.11 20.15
C LEU A 557 2.19 6.77 21.34
N LEU A 558 2.93 7.21 22.36
CA LEU A 558 2.40 7.96 23.51
C LEU A 558 1.87 9.34 23.12
N ASP A 559 2.36 9.93 22.02
CA ASP A 559 1.91 11.25 21.59
C ASP A 559 0.58 11.25 20.81
N LYS A 560 0.16 10.09 20.30
CA LYS A 560 -1.11 9.93 19.55
C LYS A 560 -2.32 9.91 20.49
N LYS A 561 -3.47 10.38 19.99
CA LYS A 561 -4.77 10.27 20.70
C LYS A 561 -5.08 8.79 20.93
N ASN A 562 -5.62 8.44 22.09
CA ASN A 562 -6.00 7.06 22.43
C ASN A 562 -7.52 6.93 22.54
N LYS A 563 -8.05 5.73 22.35
CA LYS A 563 -9.46 5.46 22.62
C LYS A 563 -9.63 5.05 24.07
N ASP A 564 -10.61 5.63 24.76
CA ASP A 564 -11.01 5.16 26.08
C ASP A 564 -11.74 3.80 26.01
N LEU A 565 -12.10 3.24 27.17
CA LEU A 565 -12.88 1.99 27.26
C LEU A 565 -14.27 2.08 26.58
N ALA A 566 -14.74 3.28 26.24
CA ALA A 566 -15.97 3.52 25.49
C ALA A 566 -15.72 3.75 23.98
N GLY A 567 -14.46 3.63 23.52
CA GLY A 567 -14.06 3.77 22.13
C GLY A 567 -13.94 5.22 21.63
N GLN A 568 -13.98 6.21 22.51
CA GLN A 568 -13.87 7.62 22.17
C GLN A 568 -12.41 8.09 22.21
N TRP A 569 -12.01 8.88 21.21
CA TRP A 569 -10.66 9.43 21.16
C TRP A 569 -10.47 10.51 22.23
N GLN A 570 -9.58 10.25 23.18
CA GLN A 570 -9.12 11.20 24.18
C GLN A 570 -7.62 11.50 23.99
N GLU A 571 -7.21 12.71 24.34
CA GLU A 571 -5.79 13.03 24.51
C GLU A 571 -5.30 12.38 25.80
N VAL A 572 -4.18 11.66 25.74
CA VAL A 572 -3.53 11.14 26.95
C VAL A 572 -3.14 12.34 27.79
N SER A 573 -3.54 12.34 29.07
CA SER A 573 -3.28 13.47 29.96
C SER A 573 -1.77 13.74 30.03
N GLY A 574 -1.39 15.01 30.18
CA GLY A 574 0.03 15.39 30.27
C GLY A 574 0.75 14.68 31.41
N GLN A 575 0.04 14.37 32.49
CA GLN A 575 0.56 13.67 33.66
C GLN A 575 0.86 12.18 33.37
N ASP A 576 -0.06 11.47 32.69
CA ASP A 576 0.13 10.06 32.32
C ASP A 576 1.24 9.88 31.28
N LYS A 577 1.31 10.82 30.31
CA LYS A 577 2.43 10.87 29.34
C LYS A 577 3.75 11.05 30.08
N THR A 578 3.83 12.01 30.98
CA THR A 578 5.06 12.32 31.74
C THR A 578 5.50 11.15 32.61
N GLU A 579 4.58 10.49 33.29
CA GLU A 579 4.88 9.33 34.14
C GLU A 579 5.36 8.12 33.32
N ALA A 580 4.75 7.85 32.16
CA ALA A 580 5.17 6.77 31.27
C ALA A 580 6.57 7.03 30.69
N VAL A 581 6.82 8.26 30.23
CA VAL A 581 8.14 8.68 29.73
C VAL A 581 9.19 8.57 30.84
N TYR A 582 8.89 9.00 32.06
CA TYR A 582 9.81 8.86 33.20
C TYR A 582 10.18 7.40 33.47
N LYS A 583 9.18 6.52 33.52
CA LYS A 583 9.39 5.08 33.75
C LYS A 583 10.24 4.45 32.64
N ILE A 584 10.02 4.83 31.37
CA ILE A 584 10.84 4.36 30.24
C ILE A 584 12.30 4.83 30.40
N MET A 585 12.51 6.11 30.66
CA MET A 585 13.85 6.72 30.73
C MET A 585 14.68 6.20 31.91
N THR A 586 14.06 5.86 33.04
CA THR A 586 14.75 5.30 34.22
C THR A 586 15.16 3.84 34.09
N LYS A 587 14.67 3.13 33.07
CA LYS A 587 15.02 1.72 32.80
C LYS A 587 16.08 1.54 31.72
N LEU A 588 16.46 2.61 31.02
CA LEU A 588 17.51 2.57 30.02
C LEU A 588 18.89 2.78 30.68
N PRO A 589 19.97 2.22 30.12
CA PRO A 589 21.32 2.55 30.54
C PRO A 589 21.55 4.06 30.46
N LYS A 590 22.19 4.64 31.49
CA LYS A 590 22.41 6.09 31.61
C LYS A 590 23.13 6.65 30.39
N GLU A 591 24.09 5.88 29.86
CA GLU A 591 24.87 6.20 28.67
C GLU A 591 24.03 6.24 27.39
N SER A 592 23.04 5.35 27.25
CA SER A 592 22.11 5.31 26.11
C SER A 592 21.13 6.48 26.14
N VAL A 593 20.61 6.82 27.32
CA VAL A 593 19.73 7.99 27.53
C VAL A 593 20.48 9.27 27.21
N HIS A 594 21.72 9.40 27.69
CA HIS A 594 22.57 10.55 27.44
C HIS A 594 22.90 10.71 25.96
N ALA A 595 23.25 9.61 25.26
CA ALA A 595 23.56 9.65 23.83
C ALA A 595 22.34 10.06 22.98
N TYR A 596 21.15 9.51 23.26
CA TYR A 596 19.92 9.84 22.54
C TYR A 596 19.52 11.30 22.71
N PHE A 597 19.47 11.76 23.96
CA PHE A 597 19.09 13.14 24.27
C PHE A 597 20.10 14.12 23.67
N LEU A 598 21.39 13.79 23.73
CA LEU A 598 22.44 14.60 23.13
C LEU A 598 22.30 14.69 21.61
N VAL A 599 22.04 13.59 20.91
CA VAL A 599 21.82 13.62 19.45
C VAL A 599 20.59 14.43 19.09
N HIS A 600 19.49 14.28 19.82
CA HIS A 600 18.25 15.04 19.58
C HIS A 600 18.44 16.55 19.82
N VAL A 601 19.05 16.92 20.94
CA VAL A 601 19.35 18.31 21.30
C VAL A 601 20.32 18.94 20.31
N LEU A 602 21.35 18.21 19.85
CA LEU A 602 22.28 18.70 18.82
C LEU A 602 21.59 18.94 17.47
N GLN A 603 20.64 18.10 17.07
CA GLN A 603 19.87 18.29 15.85
C GLN A 603 18.96 19.53 15.93
N GLN A 604 18.31 19.75 17.07
CA GLN A 604 17.49 20.94 17.30
C GLN A 604 18.34 22.22 17.36
N LEU A 605 19.47 22.18 18.09
CA LEU A 605 20.36 23.33 18.24
C LEU A 605 21.01 23.72 16.90
N LYS A 606 21.32 22.74 16.05
CA LYS A 606 21.75 22.99 14.66
C LYS A 606 20.69 23.79 13.88
N GLY A 607 19.41 23.39 13.98
CA GLY A 607 18.32 24.10 13.31
C GLY A 607 18.09 25.53 13.80
N ILE A 608 18.49 25.87 15.03
CA ILE A 608 18.49 27.25 15.54
C ILE A 608 19.74 28.00 15.09
N ALA A 609 20.92 27.40 15.20
CA ALA A 609 22.20 27.98 14.81
C ALA A 609 22.24 28.33 13.30
N ASP A 610 21.60 27.50 12.46
CA ASP A 610 21.46 27.73 11.01
C ASP A 610 20.66 29.01 10.68
N LYS A 611 19.84 29.52 11.62
CA LYS A 611 19.02 30.72 11.43
C LYS A 611 19.71 32.00 11.87
N SER A 612 20.56 31.94 12.91
CA SER A 612 21.43 33.04 13.36
C SER A 612 22.41 32.54 14.42
N PRO A 613 23.68 33.01 14.42
CA PRO A 613 24.58 32.75 15.55
C PRO A 613 23.98 33.36 16.82
N THR A 614 23.62 32.50 17.75
CA THR A 614 22.94 32.85 19.00
C THR A 614 23.74 32.23 20.16
N PRO A 615 23.98 32.95 21.27
CA PRO A 615 24.60 32.36 22.47
C PRO A 615 23.85 31.11 22.91
N LEU A 616 24.58 30.08 23.36
CA LEU A 616 24.00 28.76 23.67
C LEU A 616 22.90 28.87 24.73
N VAL A 617 23.10 29.73 25.74
CA VAL A 617 22.12 30.01 26.80
C VAL A 617 20.80 30.50 26.21
N ASN A 618 20.82 31.46 25.27
CA ASN A 618 19.61 31.99 24.66
C ASN A 618 18.93 30.95 23.76
N ALA A 619 19.70 30.11 23.06
CA ALA A 619 19.14 29.01 22.27
C ALA A 619 18.47 27.94 23.16
N MET A 620 19.05 27.67 24.33
CA MET A 620 18.48 26.77 25.35
C MET A 620 17.21 27.36 25.97
N GLU A 621 17.18 28.65 26.31
CA GLU A 621 15.98 29.34 26.79
C GLU A 621 14.84 29.31 25.76
N THR A 622 15.14 29.44 24.47
CA THR A 622 14.12 29.36 23.40
C THR A 622 13.51 27.96 23.27
N MET A 623 14.17 26.93 23.84
CA MET A 623 13.72 25.54 23.87
C MET A 623 13.16 25.12 25.25
N ASP A 624 12.98 26.06 26.19
CA ASP A 624 12.63 25.79 27.59
C ASP A 624 13.62 24.82 28.29
N ILE A 625 14.91 24.91 27.94
CA ILE A 625 16.01 24.16 28.56
C ILE A 625 16.73 25.08 29.54
N PHE A 626 16.75 24.73 30.83
CA PHE A 626 17.48 25.51 31.85
C PHE A 626 19.00 25.40 31.65
N ALA A 627 19.66 26.55 31.56
CA ALA A 627 21.11 26.63 31.54
C ALA A 627 21.68 26.54 32.97
N ASP A 628 22.81 25.84 33.14
CA ASP A 628 23.53 25.81 34.42
C ASP A 628 23.94 27.25 34.82
N PRO A 629 23.66 27.72 36.05
CA PRO A 629 24.09 29.04 36.53
C PRO A 629 25.61 29.29 36.46
N GLY A 630 26.42 28.22 36.43
CA GLY A 630 27.86 28.25 36.23
C GLY A 630 28.30 28.25 34.76
N MET A 631 27.38 28.20 33.80
CA MET A 631 27.69 28.25 32.38
C MET A 631 28.27 29.63 32.03
N PRO A 632 29.45 29.72 31.37
CA PRO A 632 30.03 30.99 30.95
C PRO A 632 29.07 31.74 30.02
N ALA A 633 28.82 33.02 30.29
CA ALA A 633 27.90 33.85 29.49
C ALA A 633 28.33 33.99 28.01
N ASP A 634 29.59 33.67 27.71
CA ASP A 634 30.18 33.65 26.37
C ASP A 634 30.22 32.25 25.72
N ALA A 635 29.62 31.23 26.35
CA ALA A 635 29.43 29.92 25.76
C ALA A 635 28.57 30.05 24.49
N SER A 636 29.22 29.97 23.33
CA SER A 636 28.57 30.02 22.03
C SER A 636 28.62 28.64 21.39
N ILE A 637 27.49 28.19 20.82
CA ILE A 637 27.55 27.17 19.78
C ILE A 637 28.12 27.86 18.55
N SER A 638 29.42 27.75 18.39
CA SER A 638 30.06 28.15 17.15
C SER A 638 29.96 26.99 16.17
N LEU A 639 29.60 27.30 14.92
CA LEU A 639 29.73 26.33 13.83
C LEU A 639 31.20 26.26 13.44
N ASN A 640 31.71 25.05 13.23
CA ASN A 640 33.01 24.89 12.62
C ASN A 640 32.91 25.51 11.21
N PRO A 641 33.74 26.52 10.89
CA PRO A 641 33.63 27.24 9.62
C PRO A 641 33.82 26.33 8.40
N LYS A 642 34.48 25.17 8.55
CA LYS A 642 34.69 24.20 7.47
C LYS A 642 33.53 23.21 7.29
N SER A 643 33.03 22.62 8.38
CA SER A 643 32.02 21.54 8.31
C SER A 643 30.59 22.03 8.54
N GLN A 644 30.43 23.28 9.02
CA GLN A 644 29.18 23.87 9.48
C GLN A 644 28.47 23.03 10.56
N GLN A 645 29.23 22.22 11.32
CA GLN A 645 28.69 21.47 12.45
C GLN A 645 28.96 22.21 13.77
N PRO A 646 28.08 22.07 14.77
CA PRO A 646 28.32 22.63 16.10
C PRO A 646 29.57 21.97 16.72
N PHE A 647 30.43 22.79 17.34
CA PHE A 647 31.51 22.29 18.19
C PHE A 647 31.43 22.90 19.58
N ILE A 648 31.98 22.16 20.54
CA ILE A 648 32.12 22.59 21.93
C ILE A 648 33.60 22.74 22.28
N LYS A 649 33.91 23.53 23.31
CA LYS A 649 35.28 23.68 23.81
C LYS A 649 35.40 23.01 25.17
N VAL A 650 36.24 21.98 25.25
CA VAL A 650 36.53 21.20 26.47
C VAL A 650 37.98 21.46 26.84
N GLY A 651 38.20 22.32 27.86
CA GLY A 651 39.53 22.86 28.18
C GLY A 651 40.14 23.63 26.99
N ASN A 652 41.27 23.15 26.47
CA ASN A 652 41.97 23.75 25.32
C ASN A 652 41.64 23.06 23.98
N VAL A 653 40.75 22.05 23.97
CA VAL A 653 40.41 21.28 22.77
C VAL A 653 39.02 21.66 22.29
N LYS A 654 38.89 21.94 20.99
CA LYS A 654 37.60 22.10 20.33
C LYS A 654 37.17 20.76 19.76
N ILE A 655 35.97 20.31 20.15
CA ILE A 655 35.41 19.01 19.78
C ILE A 655 34.14 19.26 18.97
N GLU A 656 34.19 18.91 17.69
CA GLU A 656 33.03 18.88 16.81
C GLU A 656 32.17 17.65 17.13
N LEU A 657 30.86 17.87 17.20
CA LEU A 657 29.88 16.84 17.47
C LEU A 657 29.05 16.64 16.20
N THR A 658 29.23 15.50 15.55
CA THR A 658 28.49 15.18 14.33
C THR A 658 27.58 13.99 14.59
N ALA A 659 26.29 14.16 14.30
CA ALA A 659 25.39 13.02 14.21
C ALA A 659 25.69 12.24 12.93
N SER A 660 26.13 10.98 13.07
CA SER A 660 26.30 10.05 11.95
C SER A 660 25.21 9.00 12.02
N GLY A 661 24.02 9.34 11.53
CA GLY A 661 22.83 8.52 11.75
C GLY A 661 22.39 8.59 13.21
N ARG A 662 22.48 7.47 13.94
CA ARG A 662 22.15 7.37 15.38
C ARG A 662 23.37 7.33 16.30
N ASP A 663 24.57 7.44 15.73
CA ASP A 663 25.82 7.49 16.49
C ASP A 663 26.34 8.92 16.64
N LEU A 664 26.91 9.21 17.80
CA LEU A 664 27.60 10.48 18.06
C LEU A 664 29.07 10.35 17.68
N LYS A 665 29.48 11.07 16.63
CA LYS A 665 30.88 11.18 16.24
C LYS A 665 31.49 12.41 16.92
N MET A 666 32.60 12.23 17.62
CA MET A 666 33.38 13.30 18.23
C MET A 666 34.73 13.43 17.53
N GLU A 667 35.01 14.59 16.94
CA GLU A 667 36.27 14.86 16.25
C GLU A 667 36.88 16.17 16.74
N SER A 668 38.21 16.25 16.85
CA SER A 668 38.83 17.53 17.17
C SER A 668 38.77 18.46 15.96
N VAL A 669 38.31 19.69 16.15
CA VAL A 669 38.29 20.73 15.10
C VAL A 669 39.71 21.01 14.58
N ASP A 670 40.71 20.87 15.46
CA ASP A 670 42.12 21.12 15.14
C ASP A 670 42.85 19.87 14.63
N GLY A 671 42.13 18.77 14.36
CA GLY A 671 42.68 17.52 13.84
C GLY A 671 43.52 16.70 14.83
N LYS A 672 43.53 17.08 16.11
CA LYS A 672 44.22 16.32 17.17
C LYS A 672 43.43 15.06 17.53
N ALA A 673 44.12 13.94 17.72
CA ALA A 673 43.49 12.71 18.20
C ALA A 673 42.93 12.94 19.62
N LEU A 674 41.64 12.68 19.81
CA LEU A 674 40.97 12.80 21.11
C LEU A 674 41.29 11.57 21.97
N SER A 675 41.82 11.78 23.16
CA SER A 675 41.99 10.68 24.11
C SER A 675 40.62 10.19 24.62
N PRO A 676 40.50 8.94 25.10
CA PRO A 676 39.28 8.47 25.77
C PRO A 676 38.85 9.36 26.93
N ALA A 677 39.81 9.95 27.65
CA ALA A 677 39.54 10.89 28.73
C ALA A 677 38.94 12.21 28.22
N ASP A 678 39.43 12.73 27.08
CA ASP A 678 38.87 13.94 26.45
C ASP A 678 37.43 13.70 25.96
N LYS A 679 37.18 12.53 25.35
CA LYS A 679 35.83 12.14 24.92
C LYS A 679 34.89 11.97 26.11
N HIS A 680 35.35 11.30 27.17
CA HIS A 680 34.56 11.10 28.38
C HIS A 680 34.27 12.43 29.08
N LYS A 681 35.28 13.31 29.21
CA LYS A 681 35.12 14.64 29.76
C LYS A 681 34.22 15.52 28.90
N ALA A 682 34.27 15.40 27.57
CA ALA A 682 33.33 16.09 26.68
C ALA A 682 31.90 15.62 26.88
N VAL A 683 31.65 14.30 26.90
CA VAL A 683 30.32 13.75 27.21
C VAL A 683 29.85 14.21 28.59
N HIS A 684 30.73 14.21 29.58
CA HIS A 684 30.42 14.63 30.96
C HIS A 684 30.14 16.13 31.05
N GLU A 685 30.98 16.99 30.46
CA GLU A 685 30.75 18.44 30.42
C GLU A 685 29.50 18.78 29.61
N ILE A 686 29.20 18.08 28.51
CA ILE A 686 27.94 18.27 27.80
C ILE A 686 26.76 17.80 28.65
N SER A 687 26.86 16.63 29.29
CA SER A 687 25.81 16.06 30.13
C SER A 687 25.56 16.86 31.39
N ASP A 688 26.59 17.47 31.97
CA ASP A 688 26.53 18.33 33.14
C ASP A 688 26.00 19.72 32.76
N ASN A 689 26.44 20.29 31.63
CA ASN A 689 25.95 21.58 31.15
C ASN A 689 24.52 21.48 30.58
N LEU A 690 24.08 20.29 30.11
CA LEU A 690 22.69 19.97 29.75
C LEU A 690 21.92 19.41 30.96
N MET A 691 22.07 20.06 32.12
CA MET A 691 21.55 19.69 33.45
C MET A 691 20.00 19.67 33.55
N VAL A 692 19.31 18.97 32.66
CA VAL A 692 17.84 18.85 32.66
C VAL A 692 17.35 17.59 33.37
N LEU A 693 18.16 16.54 33.50
CA LEU A 693 17.64 15.27 34.05
C LEU A 693 17.62 15.18 35.59
N LYS A 694 18.18 16.15 36.33
CA LYS A 694 18.05 16.19 37.80
C LYS A 694 16.96 17.17 38.26
N GLU A 695 16.76 18.28 37.55
CA GLU A 695 15.70 19.26 37.88
C GLU A 695 14.36 19.00 37.19
N ALA A 696 14.29 18.37 36.02
CA ALA A 696 13.01 17.93 35.45
C ALA A 696 12.28 16.93 36.38
N PHE A 697 13.01 16.20 37.24
CA PHE A 697 12.44 15.38 38.31
C PHE A 697 12.30 16.07 39.66
N SER A 698 12.92 17.23 39.86
CA SER A 698 12.72 18.05 41.06
C SER A 698 11.51 18.99 40.90
N ALA A 699 11.17 19.41 39.68
CA ALA A 699 9.98 20.20 39.34
C ALA A 699 8.65 19.42 39.48
N VAL A 700 8.69 18.09 39.62
CA VAL A 700 7.53 17.27 39.98
C VAL A 700 7.03 17.57 41.40
N LYS A 701 7.85 18.19 42.27
CA LYS A 701 7.38 18.71 43.57
C LYS A 701 6.78 20.11 43.51
N PHE A 702 6.89 20.84 42.40
CA PHE A 702 6.42 22.22 42.31
C PHE A 702 4.92 22.35 41.97
N PHE A 703 4.25 21.24 41.64
CA PHE A 703 2.81 21.20 41.37
C PHE A 703 1.95 20.68 42.54
N GLU A 704 2.54 20.44 43.73
CA GLU A 704 1.80 20.07 44.94
C GLU A 704 1.45 21.26 45.87
N SER A 705 1.91 22.49 45.58
CA SER A 705 1.71 23.64 46.50
C SER A 705 0.65 24.68 46.10
N GLU A 706 -0.21 24.42 45.12
CA GLU A 706 -1.34 25.32 44.79
C GLU A 706 -2.73 24.70 45.02
N ASN A 707 -2.90 23.94 46.11
CA ASN A 707 -4.21 23.51 46.60
C ASN A 707 -4.43 23.81 48.10
N GLU A 708 -3.89 24.92 48.60
CA GLU A 708 -4.43 25.56 49.81
C GLU A 708 -5.44 26.65 49.42
N LEU A 709 -6.70 26.25 49.30
CA LEU A 709 -7.83 27.18 49.34
C LEU A 709 -7.89 27.82 50.74
N PRO A 710 -7.97 29.16 50.86
CA PRO A 710 -8.22 29.79 52.15
C PRO A 710 -9.67 29.50 52.56
N ALA A 711 -9.82 28.94 53.76
CA ALA A 711 -11.09 28.85 54.44
C ALA A 711 -11.69 30.24 54.63
N THR A 712 -12.84 30.54 54.02
CA THR A 712 -13.87 31.43 54.60
C THR A 712 -15.22 31.20 53.91
N GLY A 713 -16.19 30.65 54.64
CA GLY A 713 -17.60 30.96 54.41
C GLY A 713 -17.90 32.39 54.88
N PRO A 714 -19.01 33.00 54.43
CA PRO A 714 -20.27 32.72 55.13
C PRO A 714 -21.54 32.69 54.25
N GLY A 715 -22.51 31.89 54.69
CA GLY A 715 -23.85 32.41 55.02
C GLY A 715 -24.96 32.44 53.96
N PHE A 716 -25.96 31.57 54.22
CA PHE A 716 -27.42 31.77 54.11
C PHE A 716 -28.10 31.92 52.74
N GLY A 717 -29.11 31.06 52.55
CA GLY A 717 -30.13 31.12 51.50
C GLY A 717 -30.70 29.74 51.22
#